data_AF-A0AAD8YGG1-F1
#
_entry.id   AF-A0AAD8YGG1-F1
#
_cell.length_a   1.000
_cell.length_b   1.000
_cell.length_c   1.000
_cell.angle_alpha   90.00
_cell.angle_beta   90.00
_cell.angle_gamma   90.00
#
_symmetry.space_group_name_H-M   'P 1'
#
loop_
_entity.id
_entity.type
_entity.pdbx_description
1 polymer ?
#
loop_
_entity_poly.entity_id
_entity_poly.type
_entity_poly.pdbx_seq_one_letter_code
_entity_poly.pdbx_strand_id
1 'polypeptide(L)'
;MNNSKATDGESASTSKAERMRRERERRHRQRMQAAQTAQNQQQAPRHVRNTSDSSSASAASSIGSNSTASSRRQQSTSIVSMAQNSMRQQQQRASSSVAQRNNTAPQTNSVAQRNSGPQTNTLRQQQYPNPPPPPPPKKPTPVNNKSAHSPTSSPMSSSAAMMQQQIPPSLSSSTSKSGPVLVSVESPLPPIVQRSLGDRSYDKRKNAALEIEQLVKSLSEAHNVPMIQSIISVLAKDFCTSMNANYRKGGLIGIAATAIGLMGNTRSHLEGLLFPVLHCFDDPESRVRYYACESLYNIAKVARGSILRYFNQIFDGLTKLFADVDVDVKNGANLLDRLVKDIVTESETFHVEHFLPLLQTYIRRTNPYIRQLLVGWITVLDSVPDISMIDYLPDFLDGLFNMLSDSNREIRQAADSALSDFLKEVRHSTVLEFGPLVSILVNQCMSKDRLNRLTAITWIEELIHHPYSGGDALLPHHSEVLDAILYCISDSEEQICIVAERTNANLISLVRDTKGDFQLAPLLETLTDKLMTKDDVPTKMASLRWINMLLEKRRGDMTEFVPKLLKVLLKTLSDTSDSVVLFTLQVLARISLGDGGGPIDDPDNLDDNHKAEAHYGLLRGTKDEKHFKLVINAVLGLFSKDRALLENRGSLVVRKFCVLLDAESVYMLMAEVLSASCQLTPEKGLRVETEDDTENGPSTDEGKVEDPIVFSLEFVSTMVQTLNLILLTASELHGLRVLLSKAFDRSTSDGNKVIKKEDGNADDLFDTLFKCWCHSPVATFSFCLLARAYEVAFDLVQKFSELDVSVGFLMQIDKLVQLLESPVFVHLRLQLLDVESPHHAPLLKSCYGLLMLLPQSDAFRSLNDRLTTVCNLRDNLGIPPVSLSRSKSPKPGIDAERQAALLSHFDTIMGYHRRARRTLLTDDVVAPRRPPPSVKSGSHYANGEPTIMETR
;
A
#
# COMPACT_ATOMS: atom_id res chain seq x y z
N MET A 1 -37.62 44.92 -32.33
CA MET A 1 -38.36 43.70 -31.91
C MET A 1 -37.40 42.53 -31.84
N ASN A 2 -37.75 41.48 -31.09
CA ASN A 2 -37.01 40.23 -30.89
C ASN A 2 -35.75 40.31 -30.00
N ASN A 3 -35.98 40.67 -28.73
CA ASN A 3 -35.09 40.36 -27.62
C ASN A 3 -35.83 39.42 -26.65
N SER A 4 -35.93 38.11 -26.99
CA SER A 4 -36.82 37.17 -26.27
C SER A 4 -36.53 35.67 -26.56
N LYS A 5 -35.26 35.23 -26.51
CA LYS A 5 -34.90 33.80 -26.67
C LYS A 5 -33.74 33.28 -25.79
N ALA A 6 -33.26 34.05 -24.81
CA ALA A 6 -32.10 33.68 -23.99
C ALA A 6 -32.44 33.06 -22.61
N THR A 7 -33.70 33.08 -22.18
CA THR A 7 -34.09 32.78 -20.78
C THR A 7 -34.62 31.36 -20.53
N ASP A 8 -34.88 30.57 -21.55
CA ASP A 8 -35.52 29.25 -21.41
C ASP A 8 -34.51 28.08 -21.25
N GLY A 9 -33.20 28.36 -21.31
CA GLY A 9 -32.15 27.35 -21.21
C GLY A 9 -31.79 26.94 -19.77
N GLU A 10 -31.77 27.88 -18.83
CA GLU A 10 -31.31 27.65 -17.45
C GLU A 10 -32.38 27.03 -16.53
N SER A 11 -33.67 27.21 -16.85
CA SER A 11 -34.78 26.59 -16.12
C SER A 11 -34.90 25.08 -16.40
N ALA A 12 -34.50 24.63 -17.59
CA ALA A 12 -34.54 23.22 -17.97
C ALA A 12 -33.40 22.39 -17.34
N SER A 13 -32.20 22.97 -17.21
CA SER A 13 -31.03 22.28 -16.61
C SER A 13 -31.19 22.10 -15.10
N THR A 14 -31.63 23.15 -14.39
CA THR A 14 -31.97 23.12 -12.96
C THR A 14 -33.09 22.12 -12.67
N SER A 15 -34.17 22.13 -13.44
CA SER A 15 -35.27 21.16 -13.31
C SER A 15 -34.81 19.69 -13.44
N LYS A 16 -33.86 19.42 -14.37
CA LYS A 16 -33.31 18.06 -14.56
C LYS A 16 -32.41 17.63 -13.40
N ALA A 17 -31.61 18.54 -12.85
CA ALA A 17 -30.79 18.29 -11.66
C ALA A 17 -31.67 18.04 -10.42
N GLU A 18 -32.70 18.84 -10.19
CA GLU A 18 -33.65 18.64 -9.09
C GLU A 18 -34.43 17.33 -9.20
N ARG A 19 -34.84 16.96 -10.42
CA ARG A 19 -35.50 15.66 -10.68
C ARG A 19 -34.58 14.48 -10.34
N MET A 20 -33.30 14.55 -10.70
CA MET A 20 -32.32 13.53 -10.29
C MET A 20 -32.07 13.51 -8.78
N ARG A 21 -32.05 14.65 -8.10
CA ARG A 21 -31.92 14.73 -6.63
C ARG A 21 -33.12 14.06 -5.94
N ARG A 22 -34.35 14.40 -6.35
CA ARG A 22 -35.58 13.78 -5.81
C ARG A 22 -35.64 12.29 -6.09
N GLU A 23 -35.12 11.82 -7.23
CA GLU A 23 -35.03 10.38 -7.53
C GLU A 23 -33.98 9.66 -6.67
N ARG A 24 -32.81 10.26 -6.42
CA ARG A 24 -31.80 9.74 -5.47
C ARG A 24 -32.37 9.63 -4.05
N GLU A 25 -33.05 10.66 -3.56
CA GLU A 25 -33.70 10.65 -2.24
C GLU A 25 -34.84 9.61 -2.14
N ARG A 26 -35.55 9.34 -3.23
CA ARG A 26 -36.56 8.28 -3.28
C ARG A 26 -35.92 6.88 -3.23
N ARG A 27 -34.84 6.65 -3.99
CA ARG A 27 -34.09 5.38 -3.96
C ARG A 27 -33.44 5.14 -2.57
N HIS A 28 -32.94 6.19 -1.93
CA HIS A 28 -32.41 6.10 -0.55
C HIS A 28 -33.51 5.74 0.46
N ARG A 29 -34.67 6.40 0.41
CA ARG A 29 -35.83 6.05 1.27
C ARG A 29 -36.33 4.62 1.05
N GLN A 30 -36.33 4.11 -0.18
CA GLN A 30 -36.66 2.71 -0.47
C GLN A 30 -35.63 1.72 0.11
N ARG A 31 -34.33 2.04 0.05
CA ARG A 31 -33.28 1.22 0.70
C ARG A 31 -33.43 1.21 2.22
N MET A 32 -33.72 2.34 2.85
CA MET A 32 -33.97 2.41 4.30
C MET A 32 -35.21 1.60 4.71
N GLN A 33 -36.32 1.67 3.96
CA GLN A 33 -37.49 0.82 4.22
C GLN A 33 -37.19 -0.68 4.03
N ALA A 34 -36.40 -1.06 3.03
CA ALA A 34 -35.97 -2.45 2.84
C ALA A 34 -35.12 -2.95 4.02
N ALA A 35 -34.16 -2.14 4.49
CA ALA A 35 -33.33 -2.45 5.65
C ALA A 35 -34.17 -2.61 6.94
N GLN A 36 -35.11 -1.69 7.18
CA GLN A 36 -36.04 -1.77 8.33
C GLN A 36 -36.92 -3.04 8.27
N THR A 37 -37.36 -3.42 7.07
CA THR A 37 -38.18 -4.62 6.86
C THR A 37 -37.37 -5.90 7.09
N ALA A 38 -36.09 -5.93 6.67
CA ALA A 38 -35.18 -7.02 6.95
C ALA A 38 -34.86 -7.17 8.44
N GLN A 39 -34.66 -6.06 9.16
CA GLN A 39 -34.50 -6.07 10.63
C GLN A 39 -35.74 -6.64 11.34
N ASN A 40 -36.95 -6.23 10.94
CA ASN A 40 -38.18 -6.73 11.55
C ASN A 40 -38.42 -8.23 11.26
N GLN A 41 -37.96 -8.77 10.13
CA GLN A 41 -38.03 -10.20 9.85
C GLN A 41 -37.06 -11.06 10.69
N GLN A 42 -36.01 -10.46 11.27
CA GLN A 42 -35.07 -11.17 12.15
C GLN A 42 -35.52 -11.25 13.61
N GLN A 43 -36.60 -10.56 14.01
CA GLN A 43 -37.08 -10.53 15.41
C GLN A 43 -38.34 -11.39 15.67
N ALA A 44 -38.83 -12.15 14.70
CA ALA A 44 -39.96 -13.06 14.91
C ALA A 44 -39.52 -14.34 15.68
N PRO A 45 -40.14 -14.70 16.83
CA PRO A 45 -39.75 -15.87 17.59
C PRO A 45 -40.19 -17.17 16.88
N ARG A 46 -39.22 -18.03 16.54
CA ARG A 46 -39.52 -19.36 15.97
C ARG A 46 -40.06 -20.30 17.04
N HIS A 47 -41.34 -20.67 16.92
CA HIS A 47 -41.90 -21.77 17.71
C HIS A 47 -41.19 -23.10 17.42
N VAL A 48 -40.87 -23.83 18.48
CA VAL A 48 -40.36 -25.20 18.43
C VAL A 48 -41.44 -26.12 17.86
N ARG A 49 -41.09 -26.94 16.86
CA ARG A 49 -41.92 -28.08 16.44
C ARG A 49 -41.04 -29.30 16.21
N ASN A 50 -41.14 -30.27 17.12
CA ASN A 50 -40.63 -31.62 16.91
C ASN A 50 -41.48 -32.33 15.86
N THR A 51 -40.83 -33.02 14.91
CA THR A 51 -41.35 -34.25 14.30
C THR A 51 -40.18 -35.16 13.95
N SER A 52 -40.24 -36.38 14.46
CA SER A 52 -39.45 -37.52 14.05
C SER A 52 -39.88 -38.05 12.68
N ASP A 53 -38.94 -38.57 11.89
CA ASP A 53 -38.99 -39.87 11.18
C ASP A 53 -37.66 -40.02 10.41
N SER A 54 -36.86 -41.10 10.49
CA SER A 54 -37.03 -42.56 10.64
C SER A 54 -36.93 -43.30 9.29
N SER A 55 -36.02 -44.31 9.24
CA SER A 55 -35.74 -45.23 8.11
C SER A 55 -35.11 -44.62 6.84
N SER A 56 -34.26 -45.29 6.06
CA SER A 56 -33.72 -46.67 6.14
C SER A 56 -32.33 -46.82 5.49
N ALA A 57 -31.51 -47.71 6.09
CA ALA A 57 -30.71 -48.80 5.47
C ALA A 57 -29.81 -48.49 4.25
N SER A 58 -28.47 -48.61 4.32
CA SER A 58 -27.60 -49.81 4.43
C SER A 58 -26.89 -50.08 3.07
N ALA A 59 -25.65 -50.60 2.97
CA ALA A 59 -24.70 -51.11 3.95
C ALA A 59 -23.22 -50.85 3.51
N ALA A 60 -22.28 -50.90 4.48
CA ALA A 60 -21.03 -51.70 4.53
C ALA A 60 -20.29 -52.09 3.21
N SER A 61 -18.96 -52.27 3.10
CA SER A 61 -17.77 -52.21 4.00
C SER A 61 -16.54 -52.63 3.17
N SER A 62 -15.25 -52.34 3.44
CA SER A 62 -14.51 -51.46 4.38
C SER A 62 -12.98 -51.59 4.09
N ILE A 63 -12.11 -50.83 4.78
CA ILE A 63 -10.61 -50.92 4.78
C ILE A 63 -9.95 -50.32 3.51
N GLY A 64 -8.95 -49.42 3.59
CA GLY A 64 -8.40 -48.73 4.75
C GLY A 64 -7.17 -47.83 4.44
N SER A 65 -6.80 -47.01 5.43
CA SER A 65 -5.55 -46.22 5.59
C SER A 65 -5.21 -44.99 4.71
N ASN A 66 -5.01 -43.88 5.43
CA ASN A 66 -4.02 -42.79 5.23
C ASN A 66 -4.32 -41.61 4.27
N SER A 67 -4.86 -40.53 4.84
CA SER A 67 -4.21 -39.19 4.73
C SER A 67 -4.51 -38.30 5.94
N THR A 68 -3.48 -37.67 6.51
CA THR A 68 -3.53 -36.78 7.68
C THR A 68 -3.48 -35.31 7.25
N ALA A 69 -4.60 -34.76 6.75
CA ALA A 69 -4.64 -33.39 6.23
C ALA A 69 -5.97 -32.61 6.39
N SER A 70 -6.70 -32.75 7.51
CA SER A 70 -7.95 -31.97 7.72
C SER A 70 -8.13 -31.29 9.10
N SER A 71 -7.37 -31.65 10.14
CA SER A 71 -7.63 -31.13 11.50
C SER A 71 -7.12 -29.70 11.79
N ARG A 72 -6.47 -29.01 10.84
CA ARG A 72 -5.98 -27.62 11.04
C ARG A 72 -6.97 -26.51 10.63
N ARG A 73 -8.05 -26.80 9.90
CA ARG A 73 -9.05 -25.78 9.49
C ARG A 73 -10.27 -25.64 10.41
N GLN A 74 -10.45 -26.52 11.41
CA GLN A 74 -11.56 -26.43 12.38
C GLN A 74 -11.16 -25.87 13.75
N GLN A 75 -9.86 -25.69 14.04
CA GLN A 75 -9.40 -25.03 15.27
C GLN A 75 -9.35 -23.50 15.15
N SER A 76 -9.09 -22.96 13.96
CA SER A 76 -9.00 -21.51 13.70
C SER A 76 -10.35 -20.80 13.81
N THR A 77 -11.46 -21.43 13.39
CA THR A 77 -12.81 -20.85 13.56
C THR A 77 -13.33 -20.90 15.00
N SER A 78 -12.84 -21.85 15.82
CA SER A 78 -13.21 -21.95 17.24
C SER A 78 -12.62 -20.81 18.08
N ILE A 79 -11.33 -20.48 17.86
CA ILE A 79 -10.60 -19.48 18.64
C ILE A 79 -11.17 -18.05 18.42
N VAL A 80 -11.54 -17.69 17.20
CA VAL A 80 -12.19 -16.40 16.90
C VAL A 80 -13.54 -16.27 17.64
N SER A 81 -14.32 -17.35 17.71
CA SER A 81 -15.59 -17.36 18.45
C SER A 81 -15.40 -17.21 19.96
N MET A 82 -14.31 -17.76 20.53
CA MET A 82 -13.99 -17.63 21.95
C MET A 82 -13.54 -16.22 22.32
N ALA A 83 -12.73 -15.56 21.47
CA ALA A 83 -12.30 -14.18 21.70
C ALA A 83 -13.49 -13.20 21.67
N GLN A 84 -14.39 -13.33 20.69
CA GLN A 84 -15.60 -12.50 20.59
C GLN A 84 -16.58 -12.74 21.75
N ASN A 85 -16.73 -13.99 22.21
CA ASN A 85 -17.58 -14.30 23.37
C ASN A 85 -16.98 -13.84 24.70
N SER A 86 -15.64 -13.82 24.84
CA SER A 86 -14.97 -13.28 26.02
C SER A 86 -15.19 -11.77 26.16
N MET A 87 -14.99 -11.00 25.07
CA MET A 87 -15.32 -9.56 25.06
C MET A 87 -16.81 -9.29 25.34
N ARG A 88 -17.73 -10.08 24.78
CA ARG A 88 -19.18 -9.93 25.06
C ARG A 88 -19.54 -10.23 26.52
N GLN A 89 -18.95 -11.24 27.16
CA GLN A 89 -19.17 -11.48 28.59
C GLN A 89 -18.59 -10.35 29.47
N GLN A 90 -17.49 -9.73 29.04
CA GLN A 90 -16.89 -8.61 29.77
C GLN A 90 -17.73 -7.32 29.65
N GLN A 91 -18.33 -7.05 28.48
CA GLN A 91 -19.32 -5.99 28.29
C GLN A 91 -20.62 -6.25 29.08
N GLN A 92 -21.15 -7.47 29.07
CA GLN A 92 -22.38 -7.80 29.82
C GLN A 92 -22.21 -7.67 31.35
N ARG A 93 -21.00 -7.85 31.88
CA ARG A 93 -20.69 -7.60 33.30
C ARG A 93 -20.57 -6.11 33.66
N ALA A 94 -20.30 -5.24 32.68
CA ALA A 94 -20.35 -3.79 32.89
C ALA A 94 -21.81 -3.27 32.90
N SER A 95 -22.65 -3.76 31.98
CA SER A 95 -24.06 -3.35 31.87
C SER A 95 -24.90 -3.67 33.11
N SER A 96 -24.60 -4.74 33.85
CA SER A 96 -25.35 -5.15 35.04
C SER A 96 -25.06 -4.34 36.30
N SER A 97 -24.02 -3.49 36.30
CA SER A 97 -23.65 -2.64 37.44
C SER A 97 -24.40 -1.30 37.50
N VAL A 98 -25.14 -0.93 36.45
CA VAL A 98 -25.74 0.42 36.31
C VAL A 98 -27.28 0.40 36.44
N ALA A 99 -27.91 -0.77 36.33
CA ALA A 99 -29.38 -0.93 36.31
C ALA A 99 -30.06 -1.03 37.69
N GLN A 100 -29.50 -0.38 38.73
CA GLN A 100 -30.15 -0.24 40.05
C GLN A 100 -30.01 1.18 40.62
N ARG A 101 -30.72 2.15 40.01
CA ARG A 101 -31.32 3.27 40.74
C ARG A 101 -32.39 4.00 39.90
N ASN A 102 -33.50 4.31 40.58
CA ASN A 102 -34.50 5.32 40.24
C ASN A 102 -35.45 5.05 39.07
N ASN A 103 -36.45 4.19 39.34
CA ASN A 103 -37.82 4.45 38.90
C ASN A 103 -38.42 5.59 39.75
N THR A 104 -38.92 6.66 39.13
CA THR A 104 -40.18 7.35 39.55
C THR A 104 -40.58 8.40 38.51
N ALA A 105 -41.69 8.16 37.81
CA ALA A 105 -42.48 9.21 37.16
C ALA A 105 -43.53 9.74 38.15
N PRO A 106 -44.28 10.82 37.84
CA PRO A 106 -45.51 10.59 37.08
C PRO A 106 -45.88 11.63 36.00
N GLN A 107 -46.83 11.18 35.18
CA GLN A 107 -47.49 11.79 34.02
C GLN A 107 -48.22 13.12 34.27
N THR A 108 -48.49 13.87 33.20
CA THR A 108 -49.86 14.27 32.77
C THR A 108 -49.92 14.56 31.26
N ASN A 109 -51.10 14.46 30.66
CA ASN A 109 -51.36 14.53 29.20
C ASN A 109 -51.85 15.92 28.74
N SER A 110 -51.67 16.27 27.44
CA SER A 110 -52.80 16.45 26.49
C SER A 110 -52.45 17.16 25.15
N VAL A 111 -52.48 16.37 24.08
CA VAL A 111 -53.00 16.64 22.71
C VAL A 111 -53.60 18.04 22.37
N ALA A 112 -53.17 18.65 21.26
CA ALA A 112 -54.03 19.20 20.17
C ALA A 112 -53.23 19.64 18.91
N GLN A 113 -53.89 19.75 17.76
CA GLN A 113 -53.30 20.00 16.42
C GLN A 113 -53.56 21.43 15.88
N ARG A 114 -52.74 21.90 14.91
CA ARG A 114 -53.08 22.45 13.56
C ARG A 114 -52.37 23.74 13.11
N ASN A 115 -51.97 23.67 11.83
CA ASN A 115 -51.58 24.71 10.86
C ASN A 115 -51.94 26.19 11.12
N SER A 116 -50.99 27.07 10.80
CA SER A 116 -51.19 28.21 9.87
C SER A 116 -49.84 28.82 9.45
N GLY A 117 -49.74 29.33 8.20
CA GLY A 117 -48.72 30.33 7.82
C GLY A 117 -49.12 31.73 8.28
N PRO A 118 -48.39 32.84 7.96
CA PRO A 118 -48.17 33.22 6.55
C PRO A 118 -46.94 34.12 6.23
N GLN A 119 -46.88 34.59 4.97
CA GLN A 119 -46.41 35.92 4.49
C GLN A 119 -44.95 36.42 4.64
N THR A 120 -44.31 36.62 3.46
CA THR A 120 -43.68 37.88 2.95
C THR A 120 -43.57 39.08 3.92
N ASN A 121 -42.48 39.87 3.99
CA ASN A 121 -41.96 40.70 2.88
C ASN A 121 -40.64 41.48 3.19
N THR A 122 -39.84 41.76 2.15
CA THR A 122 -38.95 42.94 1.90
C THR A 122 -37.86 43.47 2.88
N LEU A 123 -36.61 43.46 2.37
CA LEU A 123 -35.64 44.57 2.24
C LEU A 123 -35.10 45.35 3.48
N ARG A 124 -33.77 45.24 3.70
CA ARG A 124 -32.85 46.38 3.48
C ARG A 124 -31.37 45.95 3.37
N GLN A 125 -30.67 46.44 2.35
CA GLN A 125 -29.20 46.42 2.28
C GLN A 125 -28.63 47.59 3.07
N GLN A 126 -27.53 47.38 3.79
CA GLN A 126 -26.56 48.44 4.11
C GLN A 126 -25.14 47.91 3.88
N GLN A 127 -24.35 48.71 3.17
CA GLN A 127 -22.94 48.44 2.87
C GLN A 127 -22.06 48.87 4.05
N TYR A 128 -21.01 48.10 4.33
CA TYR A 128 -19.89 48.54 5.18
C TYR A 128 -18.64 48.79 4.32
N PRO A 129 -17.81 49.80 4.64
CA PRO A 129 -16.62 50.15 3.86
C PRO A 129 -15.40 49.28 4.19
N ASN A 130 -14.51 49.08 3.20
CA ASN A 130 -13.25 48.34 3.35
C ASN A 130 -12.22 49.06 4.24
N PRO A 131 -11.39 48.32 5.00
CA PRO A 131 -10.26 48.88 5.74
C PRO A 131 -9.02 49.15 4.85
N PRO A 132 -8.10 50.03 5.27
CA PRO A 132 -6.87 50.38 4.52
C PRO A 132 -5.71 49.38 4.73
N PRO A 133 -4.73 49.33 3.81
CA PRO A 133 -3.60 48.38 3.86
C PRO A 133 -2.46 48.81 4.81
N PRO A 134 -1.62 47.85 5.28
CA PRO A 134 -0.52 48.11 6.21
C PRO A 134 0.78 48.63 5.53
N PRO A 135 1.68 49.30 6.27
CA PRO A 135 2.94 49.83 5.75
C PRO A 135 4.08 48.78 5.68
N PRO A 136 5.09 48.97 4.80
CA PRO A 136 6.16 48.00 4.57
C PRO A 136 7.32 48.04 5.60
N PRO A 137 8.06 46.93 5.80
CA PRO A 137 9.12 46.82 6.80
C PRO A 137 10.46 47.43 6.36
N LYS A 138 11.27 47.88 7.34
CA LYS A 138 12.63 48.41 7.13
C LYS A 138 13.69 47.29 7.16
N LYS A 139 14.72 47.42 6.32
CA LYS A 139 15.89 46.52 6.24
C LYS A 139 16.83 46.68 7.47
N PRO A 140 17.50 45.61 7.92
CA PRO A 140 18.73 45.68 8.70
C PRO A 140 19.99 45.43 7.84
N THR A 141 21.12 46.02 8.25
CA THR A 141 22.47 45.75 7.71
C THR A 141 23.25 44.77 8.60
N PRO A 142 24.26 44.04 8.09
CA PRO A 142 24.85 42.88 8.78
C PRO A 142 26.14 43.20 9.55
N VAL A 143 26.45 42.41 10.59
CA VAL A 143 27.81 42.29 11.17
C VAL A 143 28.13 40.82 11.49
N ASN A 144 29.41 40.48 11.35
CA ASN A 144 30.00 39.14 11.29
C ASN A 144 30.27 38.50 12.66
N ASN A 145 29.95 37.20 12.79
CA ASN A 145 30.84 36.07 13.11
C ASN A 145 31.78 36.01 14.35
N LYS A 146 31.95 34.75 14.83
CA LYS A 146 33.01 34.18 15.70
C LYS A 146 32.96 34.57 17.20
N SER A 147 33.31 33.70 18.16
CA SER A 147 33.62 32.25 18.12
C SER A 147 33.69 31.64 19.53
N ALA A 148 33.15 30.41 19.67
CA ALA A 148 33.72 29.27 20.40
C ALA A 148 34.03 29.29 21.93
N HIS A 149 34.01 28.08 22.48
CA HIS A 149 34.55 27.60 23.78
C HIS A 149 33.74 27.81 25.08
N SER A 150 33.13 26.69 25.50
CA SER A 150 33.09 26.19 26.89
C SER A 150 34.52 25.94 27.43
N PRO A 151 34.80 25.76 28.76
CA PRO A 151 33.92 25.06 29.71
C PRO A 151 33.92 25.48 31.21
N THR A 152 32.96 24.89 31.94
CA THR A 152 32.99 24.41 33.36
C THR A 152 33.58 25.22 34.52
N SER A 153 32.85 25.12 35.65
CA SER A 153 33.29 24.98 37.06
C SER A 153 33.05 26.14 38.03
N SER A 154 32.52 25.76 39.19
CA SER A 154 32.23 26.56 40.39
C SER A 154 33.52 26.96 41.14
N PRO A 155 33.49 27.85 42.17
CA PRO A 155 33.09 27.41 43.52
C PRO A 155 32.40 28.49 44.41
N MET A 156 32.38 28.22 45.73
CA MET A 156 31.51 28.79 46.77
C MET A 156 32.13 29.93 47.60
N SER A 157 31.31 30.53 48.50
CA SER A 157 31.67 31.12 49.83
C SER A 157 32.46 32.46 49.83
N SER A 158 32.42 33.35 50.85
CA SER A 158 31.57 33.51 52.06
C SER A 158 31.89 34.84 52.81
N SER A 159 30.98 35.29 53.69
CA SER A 159 31.23 36.07 54.95
C SER A 159 31.65 37.56 54.95
N ALA A 160 30.67 38.41 55.25
CA ALA A 160 30.53 39.36 56.38
C ALA A 160 31.73 39.99 57.16
N ALA A 161 31.67 41.33 57.36
CA ALA A 161 31.98 42.14 58.57
C ALA A 161 31.87 43.67 58.22
N MET A 162 31.89 44.67 59.11
CA MET A 162 31.15 45.07 60.34
C MET A 162 31.72 46.46 60.78
N MET A 163 31.06 47.18 61.72
CA MET A 163 31.54 48.39 62.49
C MET A 163 31.66 49.77 61.77
N GLN A 164 31.54 50.95 62.42
CA GLN A 164 30.80 51.43 63.63
C GLN A 164 30.90 52.99 63.80
N GLN A 165 30.07 53.61 64.69
CA GLN A 165 30.24 54.93 65.37
C GLN A 165 30.15 56.26 64.54
N GLN A 166 29.99 57.48 65.11
CA GLN A 166 29.03 58.07 66.11
C GLN A 166 29.28 59.61 66.26
N ILE A 167 28.24 60.49 66.16
CA ILE A 167 27.95 61.70 67.02
C ILE A 167 28.98 62.89 67.07
N PRO A 168 28.69 64.21 67.38
CA PRO A 168 27.53 65.15 67.27
C PRO A 168 27.99 66.53 66.61
N PRO A 169 27.57 67.80 66.98
CA PRO A 169 26.41 68.37 67.71
C PRO A 169 25.73 69.64 67.10
N SER A 170 24.65 70.11 67.76
CA SER A 170 24.33 71.51 68.18
C SER A 170 22.92 72.05 67.85
N LEU A 171 22.42 72.97 68.70
CA LEU A 171 21.03 73.47 68.75
C LEU A 171 20.93 74.94 68.26
N SER A 172 19.75 75.37 67.79
CA SER A 172 19.02 76.54 68.38
C SER A 172 17.70 76.91 67.65
N SER A 173 16.74 77.43 68.43
CA SER A 173 15.64 78.38 68.09
C SER A 173 14.93 78.26 66.72
N SER A 174 13.71 77.71 66.63
CA SER A 174 12.40 78.34 66.95
C SER A 174 11.84 79.33 65.92
N THR A 175 10.80 78.95 65.16
CA THR A 175 9.48 79.64 65.15
C THR A 175 8.43 78.89 64.31
N SER A 176 7.18 79.02 64.75
CA SER A 176 5.92 78.49 64.24
C SER A 176 5.71 78.39 62.71
N LYS A 177 5.26 77.22 62.23
CA LYS A 177 3.85 76.97 61.83
C LYS A 177 3.59 75.50 61.41
N SER A 178 2.61 74.88 62.07
CA SER A 178 1.86 73.66 61.71
C SER A 178 2.26 72.90 60.43
N GLY A 179 3.05 71.84 60.56
CA GLY A 179 3.08 70.74 59.58
C GLY A 179 1.93 69.74 59.87
N PRO A 180 1.30 69.14 58.84
CA PRO A 180 0.27 68.13 59.05
C PRO A 180 0.87 66.81 59.56
N VAL A 181 0.07 66.09 60.35
CA VAL A 181 0.45 64.85 61.03
C VAL A 181 0.79 63.74 60.03
N LEU A 182 1.92 63.06 60.25
CA LEU A 182 2.23 61.76 59.62
C LEU A 182 1.24 60.72 60.14
N VAL A 183 0.21 60.41 59.34
CA VAL A 183 -0.70 59.29 59.61
C VAL A 183 0.02 57.99 59.27
N SER A 184 0.30 57.18 60.28
CA SER A 184 0.66 55.77 60.10
C SER A 184 -0.49 55.05 59.41
N VAL A 185 -0.23 54.44 58.25
CA VAL A 185 -1.23 53.61 57.57
C VAL A 185 -1.50 52.38 58.44
N GLU A 186 -2.65 52.36 59.11
CA GLU A 186 -3.14 51.14 59.75
C GLU A 186 -3.33 50.06 58.67
N SER A 187 -2.90 48.84 58.98
CA SER A 187 -3.09 47.72 58.06
C SER A 187 -4.57 47.48 57.80
N PRO A 188 -4.99 47.17 56.55
CA PRO A 188 -6.37 46.86 56.24
C PRO A 188 -6.88 45.55 56.88
N LEU A 189 -5.98 44.78 57.53
CA LEU A 189 -6.33 43.57 58.30
C LEU A 189 -6.03 43.80 59.80
N PRO A 190 -6.95 43.42 60.71
CA PRO A 190 -6.70 43.51 62.15
C PRO A 190 -5.40 42.80 62.58
N PRO A 191 -4.58 43.36 63.49
CA PRO A 191 -3.29 42.76 63.85
C PRO A 191 -3.37 41.33 64.40
N ILE A 192 -4.49 40.98 65.04
CA ILE A 192 -4.77 39.62 65.54
C ILE A 192 -4.99 38.65 64.37
N VAL A 193 -5.75 39.06 63.35
CA VAL A 193 -6.00 38.29 62.12
C VAL A 193 -4.68 38.08 61.39
N GLN A 194 -3.88 39.13 61.17
CA GLN A 194 -2.58 39.02 60.52
C GLN A 194 -1.65 38.02 61.22
N ARG A 195 -1.53 38.12 62.56
CA ARG A 195 -0.67 37.21 63.34
C ARG A 195 -1.18 35.76 63.29
N SER A 196 -2.50 35.58 63.36
CA SER A 196 -3.14 34.25 63.36
C SER A 196 -3.09 33.57 61.99
N LEU A 197 -3.15 34.35 60.90
CA LEU A 197 -2.98 33.89 59.53
C LEU A 197 -1.54 33.41 59.25
N GLY A 198 -0.55 33.93 59.97
CA GLY A 198 0.84 33.47 59.91
C GLY A 198 1.22 32.34 60.88
N ASP A 199 0.28 31.82 61.68
CA ASP A 199 0.55 30.84 62.74
C ASP A 199 0.87 29.43 62.19
N ARG A 200 1.62 28.64 62.96
CA ARG A 200 1.94 27.25 62.64
C ARG A 200 0.68 26.36 62.65
N SER A 201 -0.25 26.60 63.56
CA SER A 201 -1.53 25.88 63.65
C SER A 201 -2.40 26.15 62.42
N TYR A 202 -2.92 25.07 61.81
CA TYR A 202 -3.87 25.18 60.71
C TYR A 202 -5.20 25.79 61.18
N ASP A 203 -5.72 25.38 62.34
CA ASP A 203 -7.02 25.84 62.84
C ASP A 203 -7.04 27.35 63.12
N LYS A 204 -5.94 27.91 63.65
CA LYS A 204 -5.81 29.37 63.80
C LYS A 204 -5.80 30.09 62.45
N ARG A 205 -5.10 29.55 61.44
CA ARG A 205 -5.10 30.12 60.09
C ARG A 205 -6.48 30.04 59.44
N LYS A 206 -7.20 28.94 59.63
CA LYS A 206 -8.58 28.76 59.17
C LYS A 206 -9.54 29.74 59.83
N ASN A 207 -9.45 29.93 61.15
CA ASN A 207 -10.29 30.90 61.87
C ASN A 207 -10.01 32.34 61.41
N ALA A 208 -8.74 32.72 61.28
CA ALA A 208 -8.35 34.02 60.72
C ALA A 208 -8.86 34.23 59.28
N ALA A 209 -8.88 33.18 58.47
CA ALA A 209 -9.45 33.23 57.13
C ALA A 209 -10.98 33.40 57.14
N LEU A 210 -11.70 32.77 58.06
CA LEU A 210 -13.15 32.98 58.24
C LEU A 210 -13.46 34.43 58.69
N GLU A 211 -12.61 35.04 59.51
CA GLU A 211 -12.72 36.47 59.86
C GLU A 211 -12.48 37.36 58.62
N ILE A 212 -11.53 37.01 57.75
CA ILE A 212 -11.30 37.69 56.46
C ILE A 212 -12.51 37.52 55.53
N GLU A 213 -13.10 36.32 55.44
CA GLU A 213 -14.30 36.06 54.63
C GLU A 213 -15.47 36.97 55.06
N GLN A 214 -15.74 37.05 56.36
CA GLN A 214 -16.79 37.90 56.92
C GLN A 214 -16.52 39.39 56.70
N LEU A 215 -15.26 39.83 56.90
CA LEU A 215 -14.85 41.21 56.65
C LEU A 215 -15.04 41.57 55.17
N VAL A 216 -14.53 40.77 54.25
CA VAL A 216 -14.64 40.98 52.80
C VAL A 216 -16.10 40.95 52.35
N LYS A 217 -16.93 40.07 52.91
CA LYS A 217 -18.37 40.07 52.65
C LYS A 217 -19.03 41.39 53.06
N SER A 218 -18.77 41.88 54.28
CA SER A 218 -19.33 43.17 54.75
C SER A 218 -18.83 44.36 53.91
N LEU A 219 -17.58 44.34 53.44
CA LEU A 219 -17.02 45.36 52.56
C LEU A 219 -17.60 45.29 51.13
N SER A 220 -17.93 44.09 50.66
CA SER A 220 -18.61 43.84 49.38
C SER A 220 -20.04 44.39 49.39
N GLU A 221 -20.78 44.11 50.47
CA GLU A 221 -22.11 44.66 50.76
C GLU A 221 -22.08 46.20 50.92
N ALA A 222 -21.01 46.76 51.49
CA ALA A 222 -20.77 48.20 51.58
C ALA A 222 -20.13 48.83 50.33
N HIS A 223 -19.94 48.07 49.24
CA HIS A 223 -19.29 48.49 47.99
C HIS A 223 -17.88 49.13 48.14
N ASN A 224 -17.14 48.79 49.21
CA ASN A 224 -15.82 49.36 49.49
C ASN A 224 -14.69 48.63 48.74
N VAL A 225 -14.70 48.79 47.41
CA VAL A 225 -13.72 48.20 46.47
C VAL A 225 -12.26 48.53 46.83
N PRO A 226 -11.88 49.78 47.23
CA PRO A 226 -10.49 50.11 47.56
C PRO A 226 -9.96 49.35 48.80
N MET A 227 -10.80 49.13 49.81
CA MET A 227 -10.42 48.37 50.99
C MET A 227 -10.21 46.89 50.66
N ILE A 228 -11.09 46.30 49.82
CA ILE A 228 -10.94 44.94 49.31
C ILE A 228 -9.63 44.79 48.52
N GLN A 229 -9.31 45.74 47.63
CA GLN A 229 -8.04 45.75 46.88
C GLN A 229 -6.83 45.87 47.81
N SER A 230 -6.94 46.62 48.91
CA SER A 230 -5.89 46.75 49.92
C SER A 230 -5.67 45.44 50.69
N ILE A 231 -6.74 44.75 51.08
CA ILE A 231 -6.68 43.40 51.69
C ILE A 231 -6.00 42.41 50.74
N ILE A 232 -6.42 42.37 49.47
CA ILE A 232 -5.81 41.52 48.44
C ILE A 232 -4.32 41.84 48.27
N SER A 233 -3.93 43.12 48.24
CA SER A 233 -2.52 43.52 48.10
C SER A 233 -1.67 43.06 49.29
N VAL A 234 -2.17 43.12 50.52
CA VAL A 234 -1.47 42.63 51.73
C VAL A 234 -1.31 41.11 51.68
N LEU A 235 -2.39 40.38 51.37
CA LEU A 235 -2.34 38.92 51.26
C LEU A 235 -1.39 38.45 50.14
N ALA A 236 -1.39 39.14 49.00
CA ALA A 236 -0.52 38.85 47.87
C ALA A 236 0.97 39.15 48.15
N LYS A 237 1.28 40.36 48.64
CA LYS A 237 2.68 40.86 48.73
C LYS A 237 3.36 40.56 50.07
N ASP A 238 2.60 40.57 51.17
CA ASP A 238 3.18 40.42 52.52
C ASP A 238 3.10 38.96 53.00
N PHE A 239 2.12 38.19 52.52
CA PHE A 239 1.92 36.79 52.88
C PHE A 239 2.37 35.81 51.78
N CYS A 240 1.80 35.84 50.57
CA CYS A 240 2.12 34.84 49.53
C CYS A 240 3.57 34.88 49.05
N THR A 241 4.23 36.04 49.01
CA THR A 241 5.67 36.19 48.70
C THR A 241 6.58 36.20 49.94
N SER A 242 6.08 35.81 51.12
CA SER A 242 6.87 35.79 52.36
C SER A 242 7.93 34.69 52.38
N MET A 243 9.10 34.98 52.95
CA MET A 243 10.13 33.96 53.22
C MET A 243 9.63 32.85 54.16
N ASN A 244 8.65 33.14 55.03
CA ASN A 244 8.07 32.19 55.96
C ASN A 244 6.97 31.35 55.28
N ALA A 245 7.18 30.04 55.16
CA ALA A 245 6.21 29.13 54.56
C ALA A 245 4.82 29.14 55.26
N ASN A 246 4.73 29.40 56.56
CA ASN A 246 3.43 29.50 57.24
C ASN A 246 2.67 30.78 56.84
N TYR A 247 3.38 31.89 56.58
CA TYR A 247 2.78 33.10 56.02
C TYR A 247 2.30 32.85 54.59
N ARG A 248 3.06 32.15 53.74
CA ARG A 248 2.61 31.79 52.39
C ARG A 248 1.36 30.91 52.41
N LYS A 249 1.36 29.85 53.24
CA LYS A 249 0.18 28.99 53.48
C LYS A 249 -1.01 29.80 54.02
N GLY A 250 -0.76 30.80 54.87
CA GLY A 250 -1.77 31.73 55.38
C GLY A 250 -2.36 32.64 54.31
N GLY A 251 -1.51 33.28 53.51
CA GLY A 251 -1.91 34.16 52.40
C GLY A 251 -2.80 33.45 51.40
N LEU A 252 -2.44 32.22 51.02
CA LEU A 252 -3.23 31.37 50.11
C LEU A 252 -4.66 31.13 50.66
N ILE A 253 -4.78 30.67 51.90
CA ILE A 253 -6.09 30.45 52.55
C ILE A 253 -6.86 31.78 52.69
N GLY A 254 -6.18 32.90 52.99
CA GLY A 254 -6.77 34.23 53.05
C GLY A 254 -7.28 34.75 51.70
N ILE A 255 -6.57 34.48 50.60
CA ILE A 255 -7.01 34.80 49.24
C ILE A 255 -8.24 33.96 48.87
N ALA A 256 -8.24 32.66 49.19
CA ALA A 256 -9.39 31.79 48.98
C ALA A 256 -10.63 32.29 49.76
N ALA A 257 -10.46 32.65 51.03
CA ALA A 257 -11.52 33.25 51.85
C ALA A 257 -12.00 34.61 51.32
N THR A 258 -11.09 35.42 50.76
CA THR A 258 -11.45 36.69 50.08
C THR A 258 -12.34 36.42 48.87
N ALA A 259 -12.02 35.41 48.04
CA ALA A 259 -12.87 35.02 46.92
C ALA A 259 -14.24 34.50 47.38
N ILE A 260 -14.29 33.66 48.43
CA ILE A 260 -15.55 33.17 49.01
C ILE A 260 -16.41 34.34 49.53
N GLY A 261 -15.82 35.29 50.26
CA GLY A 261 -16.53 36.47 50.77
C GLY A 261 -17.04 37.42 49.68
N LEU A 262 -16.35 37.49 48.52
CA LEU A 262 -16.79 38.27 47.36
C LEU A 262 -17.96 37.64 46.60
N MET A 263 -18.10 36.31 46.65
CA MET A 263 -19.13 35.56 45.90
C MET A 263 -19.17 36.01 44.42
N GLY A 264 -20.32 36.45 43.89
CA GLY A 264 -20.48 36.90 42.50
C GLY A 264 -19.60 38.11 42.11
N ASN A 265 -19.16 38.91 43.08
CA ASN A 265 -18.28 40.07 42.83
C ASN A 265 -16.80 39.65 42.59
N THR A 266 -16.46 38.36 42.69
CA THR A 266 -15.09 37.86 42.45
C THR A 266 -14.53 38.27 41.08
N ARG A 267 -15.40 38.39 40.06
CA ARG A 267 -15.00 38.70 38.66
C ARG A 267 -14.15 39.97 38.53
N SER A 268 -14.41 41.03 39.30
CA SER A 268 -13.64 42.29 39.23
C SER A 268 -12.30 42.24 39.97
N HIS A 269 -12.05 41.19 40.75
CA HIS A 269 -10.85 41.03 41.57
C HIS A 269 -9.98 39.82 41.17
N LEU A 270 -10.45 39.02 40.20
CA LEU A 270 -9.80 37.77 39.78
C LEU A 270 -8.30 37.89 39.50
N GLU A 271 -7.86 38.96 38.85
CA GLU A 271 -6.44 39.16 38.51
C GLU A 271 -5.54 39.19 39.76
N GLY A 272 -5.95 39.95 40.78
CA GLY A 272 -5.23 40.08 42.05
C GLY A 272 -5.38 38.86 42.97
N LEU A 273 -6.41 38.05 42.78
CA LEU A 273 -6.61 36.79 43.53
C LEU A 273 -5.85 35.62 42.89
N LEU A 274 -5.78 35.58 41.56
CA LEU A 274 -5.29 34.43 40.81
C LEU A 274 -3.76 34.40 40.71
N PHE A 275 -3.13 35.49 40.30
CA PHE A 275 -1.67 35.50 40.05
C PHE A 275 -0.81 35.16 41.29
N PRO A 276 -1.13 35.60 42.52
CA PRO A 276 -0.37 35.19 43.71
C PRO A 276 -0.48 33.68 44.00
N VAL A 277 -1.64 33.08 43.69
CA VAL A 277 -1.86 31.64 43.87
C VAL A 277 -1.11 30.82 42.81
N LEU A 278 -1.16 31.26 41.54
CA LEU A 278 -0.39 30.62 40.45
C LEU A 278 1.13 30.73 40.69
N HIS A 279 1.62 31.84 41.25
CA HIS A 279 3.03 31.97 41.63
C HIS A 279 3.46 30.92 42.66
N CYS A 280 2.58 30.57 43.62
CA CYS A 280 2.83 29.53 44.61
C CYS A 280 2.77 28.09 44.06
N PHE A 281 2.49 27.87 42.77
CA PHE A 281 2.64 26.54 42.15
C PHE A 281 4.10 26.15 41.94
N ASP A 282 5.00 27.12 41.83
CA ASP A 282 6.45 26.90 41.72
C ASP A 282 7.16 26.98 43.11
N ASP A 283 6.40 26.97 44.22
CA ASP A 283 6.96 27.07 45.57
C ASP A 283 7.84 25.85 45.93
N PRO A 284 9.02 26.01 46.57
CA PRO A 284 9.85 24.87 46.97
C PRO A 284 9.16 23.89 47.95
N GLU A 285 8.27 24.38 48.81
CA GLU A 285 7.60 23.58 49.84
C GLU A 285 6.31 22.93 49.28
N SER A 286 6.25 21.61 49.21
CA SER A 286 5.09 20.90 48.63
C SER A 286 3.77 21.22 49.32
N ARG A 287 3.80 21.43 50.64
CA ARG A 287 2.60 21.84 51.39
C ARG A 287 2.12 23.25 51.02
N VAL A 288 2.97 24.17 50.55
CA VAL A 288 2.53 25.46 49.99
C VAL A 288 1.85 25.23 48.65
N ARG A 289 2.46 24.43 47.75
CA ARG A 289 1.86 24.06 46.45
C ARG A 289 0.48 23.41 46.62
N TYR A 290 0.33 22.50 47.58
CA TYR A 290 -0.97 21.91 47.95
C TYR A 290 -2.01 22.96 48.33
N TYR A 291 -1.67 23.89 49.23
CA TYR A 291 -2.60 24.97 49.62
C TYR A 291 -2.88 25.92 48.45
N ALA A 292 -1.98 26.05 47.48
CA ALA A 292 -2.23 26.82 46.27
C ALA A 292 -3.26 26.11 45.37
N CYS A 293 -3.17 24.78 45.19
CA CYS A 293 -4.21 23.98 44.52
C CYS A 293 -5.58 24.14 45.19
N GLU A 294 -5.63 23.99 46.52
CA GLU A 294 -6.86 24.12 47.31
C GLU A 294 -7.45 25.54 47.23
N SER A 295 -6.59 26.57 47.22
CA SER A 295 -7.01 27.96 47.09
C SER A 295 -7.56 28.25 45.70
N LEU A 296 -6.89 27.77 44.64
CA LEU A 296 -7.39 27.94 43.27
C LEU A 296 -8.69 27.16 43.04
N TYR A 297 -8.84 25.97 43.62
CA TYR A 297 -10.10 25.22 43.59
C TYR A 297 -11.26 26.06 44.17
N ASN A 298 -11.05 26.69 45.32
CA ASN A 298 -12.07 27.55 45.94
C ASN A 298 -12.35 28.82 45.12
N ILE A 299 -11.34 29.46 44.54
CA ILE A 299 -11.51 30.61 43.63
C ILE A 299 -12.32 30.19 42.38
N ALA A 300 -11.96 29.08 41.75
CA ALA A 300 -12.65 28.54 40.56
C ALA A 300 -14.12 28.20 40.86
N LYS A 301 -14.38 27.55 42.01
CA LYS A 301 -15.72 27.15 42.45
C LYS A 301 -16.68 28.35 42.58
N VAL A 302 -16.15 29.50 43.01
CA VAL A 302 -16.92 30.75 43.17
C VAL A 302 -17.00 31.55 41.87
N ALA A 303 -15.89 31.65 41.12
CA ALA A 303 -15.81 32.46 39.91
C ALA A 303 -16.52 31.83 38.69
N ARG A 304 -16.64 30.49 38.66
CA ARG A 304 -17.23 29.70 37.55
C ARG A 304 -16.70 30.18 36.20
N GLY A 305 -17.54 30.35 35.18
CA GLY A 305 -17.13 30.76 33.83
C GLY A 305 -16.26 32.03 33.76
N SER A 306 -16.33 32.92 34.76
CA SER A 306 -15.45 34.11 34.82
C SER A 306 -13.96 33.76 34.91
N ILE A 307 -13.61 32.57 35.39
CA ILE A 307 -12.22 32.13 35.51
C ILE A 307 -11.62 31.68 34.17
N LEU A 308 -12.44 31.32 33.18
CA LEU A 308 -11.99 30.77 31.90
C LEU A 308 -11.18 31.77 31.06
N ARG A 309 -11.30 33.08 31.32
CA ARG A 309 -10.40 34.10 30.75
C ARG A 309 -8.92 33.82 31.05
N TYR A 310 -8.64 33.12 32.14
CA TYR A 310 -7.29 32.76 32.59
C TYR A 310 -6.96 31.27 32.38
N PHE A 311 -7.77 30.55 31.59
CA PHE A 311 -7.64 29.10 31.41
C PHE A 311 -6.22 28.68 31.04
N ASN A 312 -5.57 29.37 30.10
CA ASN A 312 -4.21 29.01 29.67
C ASN A 312 -3.18 29.09 30.81
N GLN A 313 -3.25 30.09 31.71
CA GLN A 313 -2.32 30.16 32.86
C GLN A 313 -2.65 29.09 33.92
N ILE A 314 -3.93 28.77 34.10
CA ILE A 314 -4.40 27.72 35.01
C ILE A 314 -3.99 26.34 34.51
N PHE A 315 -4.12 26.09 33.20
CA PHE A 315 -3.72 24.84 32.55
C PHE A 315 -2.20 24.65 32.60
N ASP A 316 -1.42 25.69 32.26
CA ASP A 316 0.05 25.63 32.41
C ASP A 316 0.44 25.27 33.85
N GLY A 317 -0.20 25.91 34.83
CA GLY A 317 -0.07 25.59 36.25
C GLY A 317 -0.44 24.14 36.59
N LEU A 318 -1.57 23.63 36.09
CA LEU A 318 -1.97 22.23 36.25
C LEU A 318 -0.92 21.26 35.68
N THR A 319 -0.30 21.55 34.54
CA THR A 319 0.73 20.66 33.97
C THR A 319 1.95 20.51 34.90
N LYS A 320 2.33 21.58 35.62
CA LYS A 320 3.40 21.55 36.64
C LYS A 320 3.01 20.70 37.83
N LEU A 321 1.79 20.88 38.34
CA LEU A 321 1.27 20.18 39.52
C LEU A 321 1.01 18.68 39.26
N PHE A 322 0.59 18.31 38.06
CA PHE A 322 0.50 16.90 37.66
C PHE A 322 1.90 16.24 37.56
N ALA A 323 2.93 17.03 37.20
CA ALA A 323 4.32 16.58 37.14
C ALA A 323 5.08 16.64 38.49
N ASP A 324 4.42 16.99 39.61
CA ASP A 324 5.04 17.13 40.93
C ASP A 324 5.70 15.82 41.43
N VAL A 325 6.51 15.91 42.47
CA VAL A 325 7.03 14.76 43.21
C VAL A 325 6.10 14.33 44.35
N ASP A 326 5.28 15.26 44.87
CA ASP A 326 4.41 15.05 46.03
C ASP A 326 3.02 14.54 45.60
N VAL A 327 2.56 13.49 46.27
CA VAL A 327 1.29 12.80 45.96
C VAL A 327 0.07 13.62 46.43
N ASP A 328 0.16 14.34 47.53
CA ASP A 328 -0.94 15.19 48.01
C ASP A 328 -1.15 16.37 47.06
N VAL A 329 -0.06 16.96 46.54
CA VAL A 329 -0.15 18.01 45.51
C VAL A 329 -0.86 17.50 44.25
N LYS A 330 -0.53 16.29 43.78
CA LYS A 330 -1.24 15.64 42.66
C LYS A 330 -2.70 15.36 42.96
N ASN A 331 -3.03 14.93 44.18
CA ASN A 331 -4.41 14.71 44.59
C ASN A 331 -5.21 16.03 44.59
N GLY A 332 -4.62 17.12 45.06
CA GLY A 332 -5.20 18.47 44.97
C GLY A 332 -5.36 18.95 43.52
N ALA A 333 -4.35 18.71 42.67
CA ALA A 333 -4.41 19.05 41.25
C ALA A 333 -5.51 18.29 40.50
N ASN A 334 -5.75 17.00 40.82
CA ASN A 334 -6.85 16.22 40.25
C ASN A 334 -8.24 16.75 40.64
N LEU A 335 -8.41 17.31 41.85
CA LEU A 335 -9.67 17.94 42.25
C LEU A 335 -9.90 19.26 41.51
N LEU A 336 -8.85 20.05 41.31
CA LEU A 336 -8.88 21.26 40.51
C LEU A 336 -9.16 20.96 39.03
N ASP A 337 -8.45 20.01 38.43
CA ASP A 337 -8.64 19.57 37.04
C ASP A 337 -10.10 19.20 36.74
N ARG A 338 -10.72 18.37 37.60
CA ARG A 338 -12.14 18.01 37.49
C ARG A 338 -13.05 19.23 37.54
N LEU A 339 -12.86 20.12 38.52
CA LEU A 339 -13.67 21.33 38.63
C LEU A 339 -13.50 22.27 37.43
N VAL A 340 -12.29 22.42 36.88
CA VAL A 340 -12.09 23.27 35.69
C VAL A 340 -12.73 22.61 34.46
N LYS A 341 -12.70 21.28 34.34
CA LYS A 341 -13.45 20.53 33.32
C LYS A 341 -14.96 20.77 33.44
N ASP A 342 -15.52 20.62 34.63
CA ASP A 342 -16.93 20.90 34.92
C ASP A 342 -17.31 22.35 34.54
N ILE A 343 -16.45 23.33 34.86
CA ILE A 343 -16.69 24.74 34.48
C ILE A 343 -16.61 24.98 32.97
N VAL A 344 -15.75 24.25 32.25
CA VAL A 344 -15.66 24.33 30.78
C VAL A 344 -16.89 23.70 30.12
N THR A 345 -17.32 22.52 30.57
CA THR A 345 -18.52 21.84 30.01
C THR A 345 -19.83 22.55 30.37
N GLU A 346 -19.87 23.30 31.49
CA GLU A 346 -20.99 24.19 31.85
C GLU A 346 -20.98 25.55 31.10
N SER A 347 -19.98 25.88 30.26
CA SER A 347 -19.79 27.24 29.72
C SER A 347 -19.78 27.35 28.19
N GLU A 348 -20.79 28.04 27.66
CA GLU A 348 -20.89 28.48 26.25
C GLU A 348 -19.76 29.44 25.79
N THR A 349 -18.93 29.96 26.70
CA THR A 349 -17.93 31.02 26.40
C THR A 349 -16.50 30.53 26.23
N PHE A 350 -16.28 29.21 26.20
CA PHE A 350 -14.94 28.65 26.08
C PHE A 350 -14.47 28.58 24.60
N HIS A 351 -13.54 29.46 24.23
CA HIS A 351 -12.96 29.49 22.88
C HIS A 351 -11.71 28.61 22.79
N VAL A 352 -11.87 27.38 22.27
CA VAL A 352 -10.80 26.37 22.15
C VAL A 352 -9.59 26.85 21.35
N GLU A 353 -9.78 27.72 20.35
CA GLU A 353 -8.73 28.31 19.50
C GLU A 353 -7.57 28.90 20.30
N HIS A 354 -7.86 29.56 21.42
CA HIS A 354 -6.82 30.16 22.28
C HIS A 354 -6.02 29.12 23.07
N PHE A 355 -6.54 27.91 23.25
CA PHE A 355 -5.88 26.82 23.96
C PHE A 355 -4.99 25.97 23.04
N LEU A 356 -5.34 25.84 21.74
CA LEU A 356 -4.62 24.96 20.80
C LEU A 356 -3.09 25.19 20.74
N PRO A 357 -2.54 26.42 20.72
CA PRO A 357 -1.08 26.62 20.74
C PRO A 357 -0.42 26.06 22.00
N LEU A 358 -1.13 26.09 23.13
CA LEU A 358 -0.68 25.50 24.39
C LEU A 358 -0.77 23.96 24.30
N LEU A 359 -1.89 23.42 23.80
CA LEU A 359 -2.07 21.99 23.57
C LEU A 359 -0.95 21.41 22.69
N GLN A 360 -0.67 22.01 21.53
CA GLN A 360 0.40 21.63 20.61
C GLN A 360 1.80 21.65 21.27
N THR A 361 2.05 22.63 22.15
CA THR A 361 3.32 22.71 22.92
C THR A 361 3.46 21.55 23.92
N TYR A 362 2.35 21.12 24.51
CA TYR A 362 2.34 20.08 25.54
C TYR A 362 2.19 18.66 24.97
N ILE A 363 1.54 18.46 23.82
CA ILE A 363 1.24 17.13 23.24
C ILE A 363 2.49 16.30 22.93
N ARG A 364 3.61 16.97 22.64
CA ARG A 364 4.91 16.32 22.36
C ARG A 364 5.68 15.92 23.62
N ARG A 365 5.22 16.27 24.83
CA ARG A 365 5.91 15.90 26.08
C ARG A 365 5.78 14.39 26.38
N THR A 366 6.79 13.85 27.04
CA THR A 366 6.91 12.42 27.40
C THR A 366 6.57 12.10 28.86
N ASN A 367 6.26 13.10 29.69
CA ASN A 367 5.90 12.88 31.09
C ASN A 367 4.51 12.19 31.16
N PRO A 368 4.37 11.03 31.83
CA PRO A 368 3.13 10.26 31.82
C PRO A 368 1.95 10.99 32.49
N TYR A 369 2.18 11.77 33.55
CA TYR A 369 1.12 12.52 34.21
C TYR A 369 0.60 13.67 33.34
N ILE A 370 1.49 14.33 32.59
CA ILE A 370 1.11 15.35 31.61
C ILE A 370 0.34 14.71 30.44
N ARG A 371 0.80 13.55 29.93
CA ARG A 371 0.09 12.80 28.89
C ARG A 371 -1.32 12.39 29.31
N GLN A 372 -1.48 11.86 30.53
CA GLN A 372 -2.79 11.52 31.10
C GLN A 372 -3.71 12.74 31.23
N LEU A 373 -3.17 13.89 31.67
CA LEU A 373 -3.89 15.16 31.72
C LEU A 373 -4.35 15.58 30.31
N LEU A 374 -3.46 15.54 29.31
CA LEU A 374 -3.73 15.96 27.94
C LEU A 374 -4.83 15.13 27.26
N VAL A 375 -4.74 13.79 27.30
CA VAL A 375 -5.79 12.93 26.72
C VAL A 375 -7.13 13.21 27.41
N GLY A 376 -7.13 13.33 28.74
CA GLY A 376 -8.34 13.65 29.50
C GLY A 376 -8.91 15.04 29.23
N TRP A 377 -8.12 16.00 28.71
CA TRP A 377 -8.62 17.29 28.25
C TRP A 377 -9.12 17.25 26.82
N ILE A 378 -8.42 16.55 25.92
CA ILE A 378 -8.87 16.34 24.53
C ILE A 378 -10.25 15.67 24.54
N THR A 379 -10.42 14.54 25.23
CA THR A 379 -11.70 13.81 25.30
C THR A 379 -12.82 14.63 25.96
N VAL A 380 -12.51 15.53 26.91
CA VAL A 380 -13.55 16.39 27.50
C VAL A 380 -13.98 17.49 26.53
N LEU A 381 -13.03 18.14 25.83
CA LEU A 381 -13.34 19.17 24.85
C LEU A 381 -14.11 18.61 23.66
N ASP A 382 -13.76 17.39 23.22
CA ASP A 382 -14.44 16.61 22.18
C ASP A 382 -15.90 16.30 22.55
N SER A 383 -16.18 16.08 23.85
CA SER A 383 -17.54 15.84 24.33
C SER A 383 -18.44 17.09 24.46
N VAL A 384 -17.92 18.31 24.19
CA VAL A 384 -18.70 19.55 24.27
C VAL A 384 -19.40 19.82 22.93
N PRO A 385 -20.73 19.87 22.85
CA PRO A 385 -21.46 19.95 21.57
C PRO A 385 -21.14 21.15 20.67
N ASP A 386 -20.70 22.27 21.25
CA ASP A 386 -20.36 23.50 20.53
C ASP A 386 -18.86 23.57 20.13
N ILE A 387 -18.05 22.56 20.48
CA ILE A 387 -16.62 22.50 20.17
C ILE A 387 -16.35 21.37 19.17
N SER A 388 -16.07 21.74 17.92
CA SER A 388 -15.60 20.79 16.91
C SER A 388 -14.10 20.54 17.08
N MET A 389 -13.72 19.49 17.82
CA MET A 389 -12.32 19.09 17.96
C MET A 389 -11.76 18.44 16.68
N ILE A 390 -12.63 17.93 15.79
CA ILE A 390 -12.27 17.32 14.49
C ILE A 390 -11.54 18.33 13.58
N ASP A 391 -11.98 19.59 13.58
CA ASP A 391 -11.38 20.64 12.73
C ASP A 391 -9.92 20.94 13.10
N TYR A 392 -9.50 20.59 14.32
CA TYR A 392 -8.15 20.75 14.84
C TYR A 392 -7.37 19.44 14.98
N LEU A 393 -7.97 18.32 14.54
CA LEU A 393 -7.41 16.97 14.69
C LEU A 393 -5.96 16.82 14.17
N PRO A 394 -5.55 17.41 13.02
CA PRO A 394 -4.17 17.31 12.55
C PRO A 394 -3.12 17.82 13.55
N ASP A 395 -3.46 18.80 14.37
CA ASP A 395 -2.51 19.46 15.28
C ASP A 395 -2.06 18.58 16.45
N PHE A 396 -2.89 17.59 16.83
CA PHE A 396 -2.65 16.74 18.00
C PHE A 396 -2.72 15.23 17.72
N LEU A 397 -3.19 14.80 16.54
CA LEU A 397 -3.31 13.38 16.16
C LEU A 397 -2.01 12.60 16.31
N ASP A 398 -0.89 13.12 15.77
CA ASP A 398 0.43 12.50 15.94
C ASP A 398 0.82 12.36 17.42
N GLY A 399 0.42 13.33 18.25
CA GLY A 399 0.60 13.27 19.70
C GLY A 399 -0.17 12.12 20.36
N LEU A 400 -1.41 11.85 19.94
CA LEU A 400 -2.20 10.71 20.41
C LEU A 400 -1.58 9.37 19.97
N PHE A 401 -1.11 9.26 18.71
CA PHE A 401 -0.32 8.09 18.26
C PHE A 401 0.96 7.88 19.09
N ASN A 402 1.66 8.96 19.47
CA ASN A 402 2.82 8.88 20.36
C ASN A 402 2.46 8.48 21.82
N MET A 403 1.19 8.54 22.21
CA MET A 403 0.66 8.06 23.49
C MET A 403 0.09 6.64 23.41
N LEU A 404 -0.34 6.18 22.23
CA LEU A 404 -0.69 4.78 21.97
C LEU A 404 0.53 3.84 22.15
N SER A 405 1.73 4.35 21.90
CA SER A 405 3.03 3.70 22.17
C SER A 405 3.61 3.97 23.57
N ASP A 406 2.87 4.57 24.52
CA ASP A 406 3.39 4.91 25.86
C ASP A 406 3.75 3.66 26.69
N SER A 407 4.67 3.76 27.66
CA SER A 407 5.00 2.65 28.55
C SER A 407 3.89 2.36 29.58
N ASN A 408 3.12 3.38 29.99
CA ASN A 408 1.98 3.25 30.89
C ASN A 408 0.73 2.72 30.15
N ARG A 409 0.18 1.60 30.63
CA ARG A 409 -1.01 0.96 30.05
C ARG A 409 -2.26 1.85 30.09
N GLU A 410 -2.42 2.65 31.13
CA GLU A 410 -3.61 3.52 31.27
C GLU A 410 -3.60 4.65 30.21
N ILE A 411 -2.41 5.17 29.90
CA ILE A 411 -2.23 6.20 28.87
C ILE A 411 -2.50 5.60 27.48
N ARG A 412 -1.95 4.40 27.20
CA ARG A 412 -2.26 3.68 25.95
C ARG A 412 -3.76 3.45 25.78
N GLN A 413 -4.44 2.98 26.83
CA GLN A 413 -5.88 2.70 26.79
C GLN A 413 -6.72 3.98 26.61
N ALA A 414 -6.33 5.09 27.24
CA ALA A 414 -6.99 6.37 27.07
C ALA A 414 -6.80 6.93 25.64
N ALA A 415 -5.58 6.84 25.10
CA ALA A 415 -5.27 7.25 23.74
C ALA A 415 -5.98 6.39 22.69
N ASP A 416 -6.03 5.07 22.88
CA ASP A 416 -6.77 4.11 22.04
C ASP A 416 -8.27 4.40 22.02
N SER A 417 -8.87 4.72 23.18
CA SER A 417 -10.28 5.14 23.26
C SER A 417 -10.51 6.45 22.50
N ALA A 418 -9.69 7.48 22.76
CA ALA A 418 -9.84 8.78 22.09
C ALA A 418 -9.68 8.65 20.56
N LEU A 419 -8.67 7.92 20.08
CA LEU A 419 -8.50 7.63 18.65
C LEU A 419 -9.68 6.84 18.06
N SER A 420 -10.24 5.89 18.82
CA SER A 420 -11.42 5.13 18.41
C SER A 420 -12.69 5.97 18.35
N ASP A 421 -12.81 6.99 19.20
CA ASP A 421 -13.94 7.91 19.23
C ASP A 421 -13.83 8.93 18.09
N PHE A 422 -12.68 9.63 17.93
CA PHE A 422 -12.40 10.48 16.77
C PHE A 422 -12.62 9.77 15.43
N LEU A 423 -12.21 8.50 15.29
CA LEU A 423 -12.43 7.74 14.07
C LEU A 423 -13.93 7.54 13.76
N LYS A 424 -14.78 7.35 14.78
CA LYS A 424 -16.24 7.27 14.57
C LYS A 424 -16.79 8.60 14.10
N GLU A 425 -16.29 9.71 14.61
CA GLU A 425 -16.78 11.04 14.25
C GLU A 425 -16.33 11.45 12.84
N VAL A 426 -15.05 11.20 12.52
CA VAL A 426 -14.50 11.34 11.17
C VAL A 426 -15.36 10.62 10.13
N ARG A 427 -15.87 9.41 10.41
CA ARG A 427 -16.77 8.65 9.50
C ARG A 427 -18.10 9.34 9.19
N HIS A 428 -18.53 10.30 10.02
CA HIS A 428 -19.80 11.02 9.88
C HIS A 428 -19.62 12.50 9.51
N SER A 429 -18.39 13.03 9.55
CA SER A 429 -18.12 14.43 9.19
C SER A 429 -18.45 14.69 7.71
N THR A 430 -18.91 15.89 7.40
CA THR A 430 -19.19 16.29 6.00
C THR A 430 -18.03 17.00 5.33
N VAL A 431 -17.06 17.50 6.12
CA VAL A 431 -15.88 18.24 5.66
C VAL A 431 -14.66 17.71 6.42
N LEU A 432 -13.59 17.41 5.70
CA LEU A 432 -12.35 16.89 6.28
C LEU A 432 -11.16 17.26 5.39
N GLU A 433 -10.10 17.84 5.96
CA GLU A 433 -8.87 18.12 5.23
C GLU A 433 -7.93 16.89 5.25
N PHE A 434 -7.90 16.14 4.14
CA PHE A 434 -7.12 14.90 4.07
C PHE A 434 -5.61 15.11 4.16
N GLY A 435 -5.04 16.14 3.53
CA GLY A 435 -3.58 16.24 3.36
C GLY A 435 -2.76 16.12 4.65
N PRO A 436 -3.01 16.97 5.67
CA PRO A 436 -2.34 16.87 6.96
C PRO A 436 -2.57 15.53 7.68
N LEU A 437 -3.80 15.00 7.65
CA LEU A 437 -4.16 13.73 8.28
C LEU A 437 -3.45 12.54 7.61
N VAL A 438 -3.49 12.46 6.29
CA VAL A 438 -2.85 11.41 5.49
C VAL A 438 -1.34 11.41 5.73
N SER A 439 -0.69 12.58 5.77
CA SER A 439 0.74 12.66 6.06
C SER A 439 1.08 12.05 7.44
N ILE A 440 0.27 12.32 8.47
CA ILE A 440 0.46 11.72 9.80
C ILE A 440 0.24 10.20 9.74
N LEU A 441 -0.84 9.74 9.12
CA LEU A 441 -1.19 8.32 9.04
C LEU A 441 -0.16 7.49 8.26
N VAL A 442 0.32 7.99 7.11
CA VAL A 442 1.38 7.35 6.31
C VAL A 442 2.67 7.17 7.14
N ASN A 443 3.07 8.19 7.89
CA ASN A 443 4.21 8.09 8.81
C ASN A 443 3.96 7.07 9.94
N GLN A 444 2.74 6.99 10.48
CA GLN A 444 2.40 6.05 11.56
C GLN A 444 2.25 4.59 11.08
N CYS A 445 1.89 4.35 9.81
CA CYS A 445 2.00 3.03 9.16
C CYS A 445 3.44 2.50 9.10
N MET A 446 4.45 3.40 9.13
CA MET A 446 5.88 3.06 9.17
C MET A 446 6.42 2.94 10.61
N SER A 447 5.58 3.07 11.64
CA SER A 447 6.01 3.06 13.04
C SER A 447 6.62 1.73 13.48
N LYS A 448 7.59 1.78 14.40
CA LYS A 448 8.15 0.58 15.04
C LYS A 448 7.13 -0.12 15.94
N ASP A 449 6.17 0.63 16.50
CA ASP A 449 5.11 0.07 17.34
C ASP A 449 3.96 -0.50 16.49
N ARG A 450 3.51 -1.71 16.84
CA ARG A 450 2.47 -2.42 16.09
C ARG A 450 1.07 -1.83 16.25
N LEU A 451 0.75 -1.21 17.39
CA LEU A 451 -0.56 -0.59 17.62
C LEU A 451 -0.68 0.68 16.80
N ASN A 452 0.39 1.47 16.70
CA ASN A 452 0.45 2.63 15.80
C ASN A 452 0.21 2.20 14.34
N ARG A 453 0.93 1.18 13.85
CA ARG A 453 0.73 0.69 12.47
C ARG A 453 -0.67 0.17 12.21
N LEU A 454 -1.22 -0.67 13.11
CA LEU A 454 -2.57 -1.23 13.00
C LEU A 454 -3.65 -0.15 13.03
N THR A 455 -3.52 0.83 13.91
CA THR A 455 -4.47 1.94 14.02
C THR A 455 -4.37 2.84 12.78
N ALA A 456 -3.16 3.15 12.32
CA ALA A 456 -2.96 3.99 11.14
C ALA A 456 -3.51 3.35 9.85
N ILE A 457 -3.27 2.07 9.60
CA ILE A 457 -3.82 1.39 8.41
C ILE A 457 -5.35 1.27 8.49
N THR A 458 -5.91 1.07 9.69
CA THR A 458 -7.37 1.09 9.90
C THR A 458 -7.97 2.46 9.61
N TRP A 459 -7.31 3.54 10.04
CA TRP A 459 -7.73 4.91 9.70
C TRP A 459 -7.66 5.17 8.20
N ILE A 460 -6.59 4.76 7.50
CA ILE A 460 -6.49 4.87 6.04
C ILE A 460 -7.66 4.15 5.34
N GLU A 461 -8.03 2.96 5.82
CA GLU A 461 -9.17 2.23 5.27
C GLU A 461 -10.50 3.01 5.40
N GLU A 462 -10.76 3.59 6.57
CA GLU A 462 -11.98 4.36 6.81
C GLU A 462 -12.00 5.68 6.02
N LEU A 463 -10.84 6.30 5.78
CA LEU A 463 -10.72 7.49 4.92
C LEU A 463 -11.02 7.16 3.44
N ILE A 464 -10.66 5.96 2.95
CA ILE A 464 -11.03 5.50 1.60
C ILE A 464 -12.56 5.36 1.47
N HIS A 465 -13.23 4.84 2.50
CA HIS A 465 -14.70 4.63 2.51
C HIS A 465 -15.51 5.85 2.98
N HIS A 466 -14.88 6.99 3.26
CA HIS A 466 -15.54 8.14 3.86
C HIS A 466 -16.69 8.68 2.96
N PRO A 467 -17.95 8.73 3.43
CA PRO A 467 -19.11 8.82 2.54
C PRO A 467 -19.34 10.17 1.85
N TYR A 468 -18.75 11.26 2.35
CA TYR A 468 -18.96 12.61 1.83
C TYR A 468 -17.76 13.17 1.06
N SER A 469 -16.56 12.90 1.56
CA SER A 469 -15.31 13.43 1.02
C SER A 469 -14.26 12.34 0.73
N GLY A 470 -14.52 11.08 1.07
CA GLY A 470 -13.67 9.97 0.63
C GLY A 470 -13.74 9.77 -0.87
N GLY A 471 -12.89 8.89 -1.37
CA GLY A 471 -12.78 8.63 -2.79
C GLY A 471 -11.93 9.67 -3.52
N ASP A 472 -12.53 10.42 -4.44
CA ASP A 472 -11.80 11.31 -5.36
C ASP A 472 -10.93 12.38 -4.66
N ALA A 473 -11.32 12.84 -3.46
CA ALA A 473 -10.51 13.82 -2.71
C ALA A 473 -9.26 13.21 -2.04
N LEU A 474 -9.13 11.88 -2.01
CA LEU A 474 -7.91 11.19 -1.58
C LEU A 474 -6.90 11.03 -2.73
N LEU A 475 -7.33 11.24 -3.99
CA LEU A 475 -6.47 11.11 -5.18
C LEU A 475 -5.25 12.04 -5.21
N PRO A 476 -5.20 13.23 -4.56
CA PRO A 476 -3.93 13.97 -4.46
C PRO A 476 -2.83 13.23 -3.70
N HIS A 477 -3.18 12.26 -2.83
CA HIS A 477 -2.26 11.55 -1.93
C HIS A 477 -2.18 10.04 -2.18
N HIS A 478 -2.77 9.53 -3.27
CA HIS A 478 -2.89 8.09 -3.48
C HIS A 478 -1.53 7.36 -3.50
N SER A 479 -0.42 8.01 -3.86
CA SER A 479 0.91 7.39 -3.94
C SER A 479 1.54 7.22 -2.57
N GLU A 480 1.38 8.21 -1.68
CA GLU A 480 1.81 8.14 -0.28
C GLU A 480 0.99 7.08 0.48
N VAL A 481 -0.32 7.09 0.26
CA VAL A 481 -1.25 6.09 0.82
C VAL A 481 -0.93 4.69 0.30
N LEU A 482 -0.64 4.53 -0.99
CA LEU A 482 -0.22 3.26 -1.57
C LEU A 482 1.11 2.77 -0.97
N ASP A 483 2.10 3.64 -0.79
CA ASP A 483 3.39 3.27 -0.20
C ASP A 483 3.23 2.72 1.23
N ALA A 484 2.40 3.38 2.04
CA ALA A 484 2.02 2.93 3.39
C ALA A 484 1.30 1.57 3.36
N ILE A 485 0.31 1.39 2.48
CA ILE A 485 -0.42 0.13 2.34
C ILE A 485 0.51 -1.00 1.90
N LEU A 486 1.33 -0.79 0.87
CA LEU A 486 2.28 -1.78 0.35
C LEU A 486 3.31 -2.18 1.41
N TYR A 487 3.74 -1.25 2.27
CA TYR A 487 4.58 -1.59 3.42
C TYR A 487 3.86 -2.49 4.45
N CYS A 488 2.59 -2.20 4.76
CA CYS A 488 1.80 -2.96 5.73
C CYS A 488 1.26 -4.31 5.21
N ILE A 489 1.18 -4.54 3.89
CA ILE A 489 0.77 -5.84 3.32
C ILE A 489 1.68 -6.99 3.78
N SER A 490 2.99 -6.71 3.92
CA SER A 490 3.99 -7.68 4.32
C SER A 490 4.57 -7.36 5.70
N ASP A 491 3.71 -6.94 6.62
CA ASP A 491 4.05 -6.78 8.03
C ASP A 491 4.40 -8.13 8.69
N SER A 492 5.12 -8.06 9.81
CA SER A 492 5.31 -9.17 10.73
C SER A 492 4.03 -9.64 11.43
N GLU A 493 3.03 -8.77 11.61
CA GLU A 493 1.81 -9.05 12.36
C GLU A 493 0.63 -9.33 11.40
N GLU A 494 0.13 -10.57 11.37
CA GLU A 494 -0.94 -11.04 10.47
C GLU A 494 -2.19 -10.13 10.45
N GLN A 495 -2.56 -9.54 11.59
CA GLN A 495 -3.71 -8.62 11.68
C GLN A 495 -3.50 -7.32 10.88
N ILE A 496 -2.26 -6.83 10.79
CA ILE A 496 -1.92 -5.66 9.97
C ILE A 496 -2.00 -6.04 8.50
N CYS A 497 -1.47 -7.21 8.11
CA CYS A 497 -1.53 -7.70 6.73
C CYS A 497 -2.98 -7.82 6.24
N ILE A 498 -3.89 -8.43 7.03
CA ILE A 498 -5.30 -8.58 6.67
C ILE A 498 -5.98 -7.22 6.41
N VAL A 499 -5.73 -6.22 7.25
CA VAL A 499 -6.29 -4.88 7.06
C VAL A 499 -5.65 -4.20 5.86
N ALA A 500 -4.33 -4.32 5.66
CA ALA A 500 -3.61 -3.74 4.54
C ALA A 500 -4.03 -4.34 3.19
N GLU A 501 -4.21 -5.66 3.09
CA GLU A 501 -4.71 -6.34 1.87
C GLU A 501 -6.12 -5.85 1.51
N ARG A 502 -7.02 -5.75 2.49
CA ARG A 502 -8.38 -5.22 2.30
C ARG A 502 -8.35 -3.75 1.88
N THR A 503 -7.51 -2.94 2.54
CA THR A 503 -7.29 -1.52 2.22
C THR A 503 -6.74 -1.34 0.80
N ASN A 504 -5.81 -2.20 0.39
CA ASN A 504 -5.27 -2.24 -0.98
C ASN A 504 -6.35 -2.54 -2.02
N ALA A 505 -7.20 -3.55 -1.77
CA ALA A 505 -8.30 -3.88 -2.67
C ALA A 505 -9.32 -2.72 -2.78
N ASN A 506 -9.64 -2.07 -1.66
CA ASN A 506 -10.51 -0.90 -1.63
C ASN A 506 -9.91 0.29 -2.43
N LEU A 507 -8.61 0.57 -2.26
CA LEU A 507 -7.91 1.62 -3.00
C LEU A 507 -7.81 1.30 -4.51
N ILE A 508 -7.59 0.03 -4.88
CA ILE A 508 -7.64 -0.43 -6.28
C ILE A 508 -9.02 -0.17 -6.87
N SER A 509 -10.11 -0.54 -6.18
CA SER A 509 -11.48 -0.27 -6.68
C SER A 509 -11.72 1.22 -6.84
N LEU A 510 -11.34 2.03 -5.84
CA LEU A 510 -11.47 3.48 -5.92
C LEU A 510 -10.75 4.07 -7.14
N VAL A 511 -9.47 3.74 -7.34
CA VAL A 511 -8.72 4.24 -8.49
C VAL A 511 -9.23 3.63 -9.81
N ARG A 512 -9.78 2.41 -9.81
CA ARG A 512 -10.44 1.80 -10.99
C ARG A 512 -11.73 2.52 -11.37
N ASP A 513 -12.56 2.88 -10.40
CA ASP A 513 -13.92 3.40 -10.59
C ASP A 513 -13.98 4.94 -10.69
N THR A 514 -12.97 5.66 -10.19
CA THR A 514 -12.93 7.13 -10.22
C THR A 514 -12.96 7.71 -11.65
N LYS A 515 -13.54 8.90 -11.77
CA LYS A 515 -13.50 9.75 -12.97
C LYS A 515 -12.64 11.00 -12.77
N GLY A 516 -12.11 11.23 -11.57
CA GLY A 516 -11.11 12.25 -11.31
C GLY A 516 -9.79 11.91 -12.01
N ASP A 517 -9.04 12.94 -12.39
CA ASP A 517 -7.66 12.75 -12.83
C ASP A 517 -6.75 12.56 -11.61
N PHE A 518 -5.65 11.85 -11.82
CA PHE A 518 -4.66 11.51 -10.82
C PHE A 518 -3.29 11.34 -11.49
N GLN A 519 -2.20 11.60 -10.78
CA GLN A 519 -0.87 11.54 -11.38
C GLN A 519 -0.38 10.09 -11.50
N LEU A 520 -0.07 9.62 -12.72
CA LEU A 520 0.45 8.27 -12.95
C LEU A 520 1.93 8.12 -12.55
N ALA A 521 2.76 9.16 -12.73
CA ALA A 521 4.19 9.05 -12.48
C ALA A 521 4.53 8.68 -11.01
N PRO A 522 3.98 9.33 -9.97
CA PRO A 522 4.24 8.95 -8.57
C PRO A 522 3.81 7.52 -8.25
N LEU A 523 2.65 7.07 -8.74
CA LEU A 523 2.20 5.67 -8.61
C LEU A 523 3.21 4.70 -9.18
N LEU A 524 3.61 4.91 -10.43
CA LEU A 524 4.49 3.99 -11.14
C LEU A 524 5.89 4.00 -10.53
N GLU A 525 6.34 5.10 -9.95
CA GLU A 525 7.59 5.16 -9.20
C GLU A 525 7.52 4.37 -7.90
N THR A 526 6.47 4.54 -7.07
CA THR A 526 6.24 3.69 -5.90
C THR A 526 6.16 2.21 -6.27
N LEU A 527 5.39 1.86 -7.30
CA LEU A 527 5.18 0.48 -7.75
C LEU A 527 6.45 -0.18 -8.31
N THR A 528 7.22 0.55 -9.11
CA THR A 528 8.48 0.04 -9.67
C THR A 528 9.61 0.01 -8.64
N ASP A 529 9.62 0.92 -7.66
CA ASP A 529 10.50 0.82 -6.48
C ASP A 529 10.20 -0.47 -5.71
N LYS A 530 8.95 -0.72 -5.30
CA LYS A 530 8.62 -1.92 -4.50
C LYS A 530 8.91 -3.23 -5.22
N LEU A 531 8.71 -3.31 -6.53
CA LEU A 531 9.10 -4.50 -7.32
C LEU A 531 10.61 -4.78 -7.32
N MET A 532 11.43 -3.77 -7.01
CA MET A 532 12.88 -3.81 -7.15
C MET A 532 13.62 -3.81 -5.80
N THR A 533 13.01 -3.27 -4.74
CA THR A 533 13.61 -3.10 -3.40
C THR A 533 13.04 -4.04 -2.34
N LYS A 534 11.82 -4.55 -2.52
CA LYS A 534 11.21 -5.56 -1.64
C LYS A 534 11.41 -6.94 -2.24
N ASP A 535 11.71 -7.93 -1.40
CA ASP A 535 11.81 -9.33 -1.81
C ASP A 535 10.55 -10.15 -1.53
N ASP A 536 9.66 -9.65 -0.69
CA ASP A 536 8.45 -10.36 -0.28
C ASP A 536 7.41 -10.48 -1.41
N VAL A 537 6.84 -11.68 -1.52
CA VAL A 537 5.88 -12.03 -2.58
C VAL A 537 4.60 -11.19 -2.51
N PRO A 538 3.98 -10.92 -1.34
CA PRO A 538 2.72 -10.17 -1.30
C PRO A 538 2.84 -8.73 -1.83
N THR A 539 3.91 -7.99 -1.52
CA THR A 539 4.10 -6.63 -2.05
C THR A 539 4.36 -6.65 -3.56
N LYS A 540 5.16 -7.60 -4.06
CA LYS A 540 5.38 -7.77 -5.51
C LYS A 540 4.07 -8.08 -6.24
N MET A 541 3.27 -9.01 -5.73
CA MET A 541 1.96 -9.37 -6.28
C MET A 541 0.97 -8.20 -6.24
N ALA A 542 0.91 -7.45 -5.14
CA ALA A 542 0.09 -6.24 -5.05
C ALA A 542 0.54 -5.18 -6.08
N SER A 543 1.85 -4.97 -6.23
CA SER A 543 2.40 -4.00 -7.17
C SER A 543 2.10 -4.37 -8.64
N LEU A 544 2.22 -5.65 -9.00
CA LEU A 544 1.84 -6.13 -10.33
C LEU A 544 0.34 -6.01 -10.60
N ARG A 545 -0.52 -6.30 -9.60
CA ARG A 545 -1.98 -6.10 -9.70
C ARG A 545 -2.35 -4.64 -9.98
N TRP A 546 -1.67 -3.70 -9.32
CA TRP A 546 -1.81 -2.27 -9.57
C TRP A 546 -1.42 -1.89 -11.00
N ILE A 547 -0.23 -2.29 -11.47
CA ILE A 547 0.22 -2.02 -12.84
C ILE A 547 -0.74 -2.61 -13.88
N ASN A 548 -1.22 -3.85 -13.65
CA ASN A 548 -2.23 -4.50 -14.49
C ASN A 548 -3.54 -3.69 -14.57
N MET A 549 -4.02 -3.15 -13.45
CA MET A 549 -5.23 -2.31 -13.41
C MET A 549 -5.01 -0.95 -14.10
N LEU A 550 -3.83 -0.34 -13.94
CA LEU A 550 -3.51 0.94 -14.60
C LEU A 550 -3.41 0.78 -16.12
N LEU A 551 -2.86 -0.33 -16.61
CA LEU A 551 -2.86 -0.70 -18.04
C LEU A 551 -4.26 -0.94 -18.61
N GLU A 552 -5.22 -1.40 -17.80
CA GLU A 552 -6.63 -1.52 -18.16
C GLU A 552 -7.32 -0.14 -18.20
N LYS A 553 -7.13 0.68 -17.16
CA LYS A 553 -7.85 1.96 -16.99
C LYS A 553 -7.32 3.08 -17.90
N ARG A 554 -6.00 3.20 -18.06
CA ARG A 554 -5.33 4.35 -18.72
C ARG A 554 -4.27 3.88 -19.74
N ARG A 555 -4.64 2.94 -20.62
CA ARG A 555 -3.72 2.33 -21.62
C ARG A 555 -2.95 3.35 -22.45
N GLY A 556 -3.58 4.47 -22.82
CA GLY A 556 -2.97 5.58 -23.57
C GLY A 556 -1.77 6.16 -22.80
N ASP A 557 -2.06 6.84 -21.70
CA ASP A 557 -1.07 7.50 -20.82
C ASP A 557 0.02 6.54 -20.32
N MET A 558 -0.32 5.28 -20.05
CA MET A 558 0.65 4.25 -19.66
C MET A 558 1.74 3.98 -20.72
N THR A 559 1.49 4.31 -21.98
CA THR A 559 2.42 4.07 -23.12
C THR A 559 3.77 4.75 -22.91
N GLU A 560 3.78 5.97 -22.39
CA GLU A 560 5.02 6.74 -22.14
C GLU A 560 5.91 6.07 -21.09
N PHE A 561 5.30 5.32 -20.16
CA PHE A 561 6.00 4.61 -19.08
C PHE A 561 6.44 3.19 -19.46
N VAL A 562 5.94 2.63 -20.57
CA VAL A 562 6.27 1.25 -21.00
C VAL A 562 7.77 0.99 -21.09
N PRO A 563 8.65 1.88 -21.64
CA PRO A 563 10.08 1.60 -21.72
C PRO A 563 10.78 1.46 -20.36
N LYS A 564 10.36 2.23 -19.34
CA LYS A 564 10.87 2.13 -17.95
C LYS A 564 10.30 0.88 -17.26
N LEU A 565 9.00 0.66 -17.43
CA LEU A 565 8.26 -0.48 -16.85
C LEU A 565 8.77 -1.83 -17.38
N LEU A 566 9.02 -1.94 -18.69
CA LEU A 566 9.49 -3.16 -19.33
C LEU A 566 10.85 -3.62 -18.77
N LYS A 567 11.77 -2.68 -18.50
CA LYS A 567 13.07 -2.96 -17.87
C LYS A 567 12.92 -3.56 -16.47
N VAL A 568 11.93 -3.10 -15.70
CA VAL A 568 11.60 -3.64 -14.36
C VAL A 568 10.98 -5.03 -14.48
N LEU A 569 9.91 -5.18 -15.28
CA LEU A 569 9.20 -6.45 -15.46
C LEU A 569 10.11 -7.57 -15.99
N LEU A 570 11.03 -7.27 -16.90
CA LEU A 570 11.99 -8.26 -17.41
C LEU A 570 12.93 -8.77 -16.31
N LYS A 571 13.36 -7.93 -15.37
CA LYS A 571 14.12 -8.38 -14.19
C LYS A 571 13.24 -9.23 -13.26
N THR A 572 11.96 -8.90 -13.12
CA THR A 572 10.99 -9.67 -12.34
C THR A 572 10.70 -11.06 -12.92
N LEU A 573 11.04 -11.35 -14.18
CA LEU A 573 10.98 -12.74 -14.72
C LEU A 573 12.02 -13.69 -14.09
N SER A 574 13.08 -13.14 -13.47
CA SER A 574 14.10 -13.91 -12.74
C SER A 574 13.74 -14.13 -11.26
N ASP A 575 12.51 -13.83 -10.84
CA ASP A 575 12.05 -14.00 -9.45
C ASP A 575 11.97 -15.48 -9.04
N THR A 576 12.22 -15.73 -7.76
CA THR A 576 12.17 -17.08 -7.16
C THR A 576 10.74 -17.60 -7.03
N SER A 577 9.74 -16.71 -6.96
CA SER A 577 8.33 -17.05 -6.86
C SER A 577 7.66 -17.18 -8.22
N ASP A 578 7.19 -18.39 -8.53
CA ASP A 578 6.43 -18.68 -9.76
C ASP A 578 5.20 -17.78 -9.90
N SER A 579 4.49 -17.48 -8.81
CA SER A 579 3.33 -16.57 -8.83
C SER A 579 3.70 -15.17 -9.34
N VAL A 580 4.85 -14.65 -8.92
CA VAL A 580 5.37 -13.33 -9.33
C VAL A 580 5.75 -13.37 -10.81
N VAL A 581 6.45 -14.40 -11.27
CA VAL A 581 6.82 -14.59 -12.68
C VAL A 581 5.57 -14.72 -13.57
N LEU A 582 4.59 -15.54 -13.17
CA LEU A 582 3.38 -15.80 -13.93
C LEU A 582 2.47 -14.56 -14.06
N PHE A 583 2.38 -13.75 -13.00
CA PHE A 583 1.66 -12.48 -13.05
C PHE A 583 2.45 -11.39 -13.80
N THR A 584 3.78 -11.38 -13.73
CA THR A 584 4.64 -10.52 -14.56
C THR A 584 4.40 -10.78 -16.06
N LEU A 585 4.28 -12.05 -16.44
CA LEU A 585 3.95 -12.45 -17.82
C LEU A 585 2.53 -12.01 -18.23
N GLN A 586 1.59 -11.97 -17.30
CA GLN A 586 0.25 -11.42 -17.53
C GLN A 586 0.29 -9.91 -17.78
N VAL A 587 1.11 -9.15 -17.02
CA VAL A 587 1.35 -7.71 -17.27
C VAL A 587 2.04 -7.47 -18.61
N LEU A 588 3.09 -8.25 -18.93
CA LEU A 588 3.80 -8.16 -20.22
C LEU A 588 2.88 -8.48 -21.40
N ALA A 589 2.03 -9.50 -21.28
CA ALA A 589 1.03 -9.80 -22.30
C ALA A 589 0.03 -8.66 -22.48
N ARG A 590 -0.39 -8.02 -21.38
CA ARG A 590 -1.32 -6.89 -21.41
C ARG A 590 -0.74 -5.66 -22.12
N ILE A 591 0.56 -5.41 -22.00
CA ILE A 591 1.26 -4.34 -22.74
C ILE A 591 1.14 -4.55 -24.27
N SER A 592 1.17 -5.81 -24.72
CA SER A 592 1.01 -6.21 -26.13
C SER A 592 -0.38 -5.98 -26.72
N LEU A 593 -1.36 -5.50 -25.93
CA LEU A 593 -2.74 -5.27 -26.36
C LEU A 593 -3.03 -3.77 -26.42
N GLY A 594 -3.63 -3.32 -27.53
CA GLY A 594 -3.87 -1.90 -27.82
C GLY A 594 -5.04 -1.29 -27.04
N ASP A 595 -6.01 -2.13 -26.66
CA ASP A 595 -7.14 -1.77 -25.78
C ASP A 595 -6.89 -2.14 -24.30
N GLY A 596 -5.68 -2.62 -23.98
CA GLY A 596 -5.36 -3.10 -22.63
C GLY A 596 -6.04 -4.41 -22.25
N GLY A 597 -6.61 -5.18 -23.19
CA GLY A 597 -7.00 -6.58 -22.98
C GLY A 597 -8.33 -6.86 -22.27
N GLY A 598 -9.10 -5.80 -21.97
CA GLY A 598 -10.41 -5.87 -21.30
C GLY A 598 -10.35 -6.34 -19.83
N PRO A 599 -11.46 -6.24 -19.07
CA PRO A 599 -11.51 -6.75 -17.70
C PRO A 599 -11.17 -8.24 -17.67
N ILE A 600 -10.25 -8.63 -16.79
CA ILE A 600 -9.98 -10.04 -16.51
C ILE A 600 -10.96 -10.47 -15.42
N ASP A 601 -11.61 -11.63 -15.61
CA ASP A 601 -12.48 -12.22 -14.60
C ASP A 601 -11.68 -12.42 -13.30
N ASP A 602 -12.08 -11.69 -12.24
CA ASP A 602 -11.29 -11.55 -11.01
C ASP A 602 -11.31 -12.88 -10.21
N PRO A 603 -10.17 -13.58 -10.05
CA PRO A 603 -10.15 -14.91 -9.41
C PRO A 603 -10.72 -14.91 -7.99
N ASP A 604 -10.60 -13.80 -7.27
CA ASP A 604 -11.05 -13.67 -5.88
C ASP A 604 -12.59 -13.54 -5.77
N ASN A 605 -13.31 -13.26 -6.87
CA ASN A 605 -14.77 -13.21 -6.94
C ASN A 605 -15.43 -14.49 -7.52
N LEU A 606 -14.63 -15.50 -7.90
CA LEU A 606 -15.11 -16.77 -8.46
C LEU A 606 -15.24 -17.85 -7.37
N ASP A 607 -16.05 -18.89 -7.62
CA ASP A 607 -16.14 -20.02 -6.70
C ASP A 607 -14.85 -20.85 -6.67
N ASP A 608 -14.66 -21.66 -5.63
CA ASP A 608 -13.42 -22.40 -5.42
C ASP A 608 -13.17 -23.51 -6.47
N ASN A 609 -14.16 -23.89 -7.28
CA ASN A 609 -13.97 -24.77 -8.44
C ASN A 609 -13.42 -23.96 -9.62
N HIS A 610 -14.03 -22.81 -9.92
CA HIS A 610 -13.63 -21.94 -11.03
C HIS A 610 -12.29 -21.21 -10.76
N LYS A 611 -11.87 -21.03 -9.50
CA LYS A 611 -10.53 -20.48 -9.18
C LYS A 611 -9.37 -21.30 -9.77
N ALA A 612 -9.55 -22.62 -9.92
CA ALA A 612 -8.55 -23.48 -10.54
C ALA A 612 -8.47 -23.31 -12.07
N GLU A 613 -9.54 -22.86 -12.72
CA GLU A 613 -9.63 -22.65 -14.18
C GLU A 613 -9.46 -21.18 -14.59
N ALA A 614 -9.83 -20.24 -13.71
CA ALA A 614 -9.73 -18.79 -13.95
C ALA A 614 -8.30 -18.25 -13.82
N HIS A 615 -7.40 -19.03 -13.24
CA HIS A 615 -5.98 -18.81 -13.44
C HIS A 615 -5.67 -19.11 -14.91
N TYR A 616 -5.59 -18.03 -15.71
CA TYR A 616 -5.06 -17.97 -17.08
C TYR A 616 -6.02 -18.15 -18.27
N GLY A 617 -7.14 -17.41 -18.27
CA GLY A 617 -7.89 -17.16 -19.51
C GLY A 617 -7.08 -16.36 -20.57
N LEU A 618 -7.45 -16.53 -21.84
CA LEU A 618 -6.96 -15.72 -22.97
C LEU A 618 -7.36 -14.25 -22.78
N LEU A 619 -6.42 -13.31 -22.91
CA LEU A 619 -6.73 -11.88 -22.82
C LEU A 619 -7.56 -11.46 -24.04
N ARG A 620 -8.70 -10.80 -23.81
CA ARG A 620 -9.62 -10.38 -24.87
C ARG A 620 -9.30 -8.97 -25.31
N GLY A 621 -8.26 -8.82 -26.13
CA GLY A 621 -7.85 -7.54 -26.69
C GLY A 621 -7.39 -7.62 -28.13
N THR A 622 -7.52 -6.50 -28.84
CA THR A 622 -6.85 -6.26 -30.11
C THR A 622 -5.35 -6.09 -29.88
N LYS A 623 -4.52 -6.77 -30.68
CA LYS A 623 -3.06 -6.71 -30.52
C LYS A 623 -2.54 -5.37 -31.04
N ASP A 624 -1.68 -4.74 -30.25
CA ASP A 624 -0.87 -3.64 -30.73
C ASP A 624 0.45 -4.23 -31.23
N GLU A 625 0.57 -4.35 -32.55
CA GLU A 625 1.72 -4.95 -33.22
C GLU A 625 3.06 -4.34 -32.79
N LYS A 626 3.10 -3.03 -32.49
CA LYS A 626 4.33 -2.36 -32.06
C LYS A 626 4.72 -2.81 -30.65
N HIS A 627 3.76 -2.80 -29.73
CA HIS A 627 4.01 -3.20 -28.35
C HIS A 627 4.21 -4.72 -28.20
N PHE A 628 3.53 -5.53 -29.00
CA PHE A 628 3.72 -6.97 -29.03
C PHE A 628 5.12 -7.33 -29.52
N LYS A 629 5.57 -6.71 -30.62
CA LYS A 629 6.95 -6.84 -31.11
C LYS A 629 7.99 -6.32 -30.11
N LEU A 630 7.72 -5.21 -29.44
CA LEU A 630 8.59 -4.69 -28.36
C LEU A 630 8.75 -5.70 -27.22
N VAL A 631 7.66 -6.28 -26.71
CA VAL A 631 7.69 -7.26 -25.61
C VAL A 631 8.41 -8.55 -26.03
N ILE A 632 8.12 -9.10 -27.21
CA ILE A 632 8.79 -10.32 -27.71
C ILE A 632 10.27 -10.08 -27.98
N ASN A 633 10.64 -8.96 -28.60
CA ASN A 633 12.05 -8.56 -28.78
C ASN A 633 12.80 -8.48 -27.45
N ALA A 634 12.19 -7.88 -26.43
CA ALA A 634 12.85 -7.67 -25.15
C ALA A 634 12.97 -8.97 -24.32
N VAL A 635 12.01 -9.89 -24.42
CA VAL A 635 12.09 -11.23 -23.80
C VAL A 635 13.14 -12.11 -24.50
N LEU A 636 13.19 -12.12 -25.85
CA LEU A 636 14.25 -12.82 -26.58
C LEU A 636 15.62 -12.18 -26.33
N GLY A 637 15.68 -10.85 -26.24
CA GLY A 637 16.85 -10.09 -25.81
C GLY A 637 17.34 -10.49 -24.42
N LEU A 638 16.43 -10.70 -23.46
CA LEU A 638 16.76 -11.20 -22.12
C LEU A 638 17.32 -12.62 -22.17
N PHE A 639 16.65 -13.56 -22.85
CA PHE A 639 17.13 -14.94 -23.00
C PHE A 639 18.48 -15.04 -23.74
N SER A 640 18.77 -14.12 -24.66
CA SER A 640 20.07 -14.08 -25.35
C SER A 640 21.23 -13.63 -24.45
N LYS A 641 20.92 -12.90 -23.37
CA LYS A 641 21.88 -12.40 -22.37
C LYS A 641 21.97 -13.32 -21.14
N ASP A 642 20.87 -13.97 -20.77
CA ASP A 642 20.78 -14.90 -19.65
C ASP A 642 20.30 -16.28 -20.13
N ARG A 643 21.28 -17.14 -20.44
CA ARG A 643 21.06 -18.53 -20.83
C ARG A 643 20.46 -19.36 -19.69
N ALA A 644 20.80 -19.09 -18.43
CA ALA A 644 20.27 -19.83 -17.29
C ALA A 644 18.77 -19.54 -17.10
N LEU A 645 18.32 -18.31 -17.37
CA LEU A 645 16.90 -17.97 -17.39
C LEU A 645 16.16 -18.70 -18.52
N LEU A 646 16.75 -18.79 -19.73
CA LEU A 646 16.16 -19.56 -20.83
C LEU A 646 15.99 -21.04 -20.45
N GLU A 647 17.04 -21.67 -19.91
CA GLU A 647 17.04 -23.09 -19.54
C GLU A 647 16.06 -23.40 -18.39
N ASN A 648 15.98 -22.54 -17.37
CA ASN A 648 15.12 -22.78 -16.19
C ASN A 648 13.68 -22.26 -16.33
N ARG A 649 13.45 -21.13 -17.01
CA ARG A 649 12.15 -20.43 -17.08
C ARG A 649 11.59 -20.29 -18.50
N GLY A 650 12.40 -20.46 -19.55
CA GLY A 650 11.99 -20.20 -20.94
C GLY A 650 10.76 -20.98 -21.39
N SER A 651 10.66 -22.27 -21.00
CA SER A 651 9.48 -23.09 -21.25
C SER A 651 8.21 -22.51 -20.61
N LEU A 652 8.30 -22.10 -19.33
CA LEU A 652 7.17 -21.48 -18.62
C LEU A 652 6.72 -20.18 -19.29
N VAL A 653 7.67 -19.31 -19.64
CA VAL A 653 7.43 -18.01 -20.29
C VAL A 653 6.70 -18.16 -21.63
N VAL A 654 7.24 -18.97 -22.54
CA VAL A 654 6.65 -19.16 -23.88
C VAL A 654 5.26 -19.79 -23.78
N ARG A 655 5.11 -20.86 -23.00
CA ARG A 655 3.82 -21.52 -22.75
C ARG A 655 2.79 -20.55 -22.21
N LYS A 656 3.18 -19.73 -21.24
CA LYS A 656 2.31 -18.73 -20.62
C LYS A 656 1.86 -17.65 -21.61
N PHE A 657 2.74 -17.16 -22.49
CA PHE A 657 2.35 -16.23 -23.54
C PHE A 657 1.41 -16.86 -24.56
N CYS A 658 1.63 -18.13 -24.96
CA CYS A 658 0.72 -18.84 -25.87
C CYS A 658 -0.72 -18.95 -25.32
N VAL A 659 -0.86 -19.07 -24.00
CA VAL A 659 -2.17 -19.05 -23.32
C VAL A 659 -2.80 -17.64 -23.27
N LEU A 660 -1.98 -16.59 -23.12
CA LEU A 660 -2.46 -15.20 -22.95
C LEU A 660 -2.72 -14.44 -24.26
N LEU A 661 -1.95 -14.73 -25.32
CA LEU A 661 -1.86 -13.97 -26.57
C LEU A 661 -2.04 -14.83 -27.83
N ASP A 662 -2.62 -16.03 -27.67
CA ASP A 662 -2.66 -17.14 -28.63
C ASP A 662 -1.30 -17.68 -29.11
N ALA A 663 -1.25 -19.00 -29.32
CA ALA A 663 -0.04 -19.72 -29.69
C ALA A 663 0.44 -19.38 -31.11
N GLU A 664 -0.49 -19.16 -32.04
CA GLU A 664 -0.19 -18.90 -33.45
C GLU A 664 0.63 -17.62 -33.62
N SER A 665 0.14 -16.50 -33.08
CA SER A 665 0.82 -15.21 -33.26
C SER A 665 2.12 -15.13 -32.45
N VAL A 666 2.18 -15.77 -31.28
CA VAL A 666 3.41 -15.86 -30.48
C VAL A 666 4.49 -16.63 -31.24
N TYR A 667 4.14 -17.75 -31.87
CA TYR A 667 5.09 -18.54 -32.65
C TYR A 667 5.52 -17.81 -33.93
N MET A 668 4.58 -17.19 -34.66
CA MET A 668 4.87 -16.37 -35.85
C MET A 668 5.85 -15.24 -35.53
N LEU A 669 5.50 -14.38 -34.57
CA LEU A 669 6.31 -13.22 -34.24
C LEU A 669 7.69 -13.62 -33.65
N MET A 670 7.76 -14.68 -32.85
CA MET A 670 9.06 -15.21 -32.41
C MET A 670 9.91 -15.72 -33.58
N ALA A 671 9.32 -16.43 -34.55
CA ALA A 671 10.03 -16.92 -35.73
C ALA A 671 10.50 -15.78 -36.65
N GLU A 672 9.66 -14.77 -36.88
CA GLU A 672 10.03 -13.56 -37.62
C GLU A 672 11.18 -12.80 -36.95
N VAL A 673 11.08 -12.55 -35.64
CA VAL A 673 12.09 -11.83 -34.87
C VAL A 673 13.43 -12.59 -34.87
N LEU A 674 13.40 -13.90 -34.62
CA LEU A 674 14.60 -14.75 -34.67
C LEU A 674 15.23 -14.76 -36.06
N SER A 675 14.43 -14.83 -37.13
CA SER A 675 14.92 -14.87 -38.51
C SER A 675 15.50 -13.52 -38.97
N ALA A 676 14.83 -12.41 -38.64
CA ALA A 676 15.24 -11.06 -39.03
C ALA A 676 16.45 -10.54 -38.25
N SER A 677 16.63 -11.01 -37.01
CA SER A 677 17.65 -10.52 -36.08
C SER A 677 18.89 -11.42 -35.98
N CYS A 678 18.98 -12.48 -36.78
CA CYS A 678 20.08 -13.45 -36.72
C CYS A 678 21.36 -12.96 -37.42
N GLN A 679 22.53 -13.19 -36.83
CA GLN A 679 23.83 -12.97 -37.48
C GLN A 679 24.08 -14.00 -38.59
N LEU A 680 23.70 -13.64 -39.82
CA LEU A 680 24.03 -14.44 -41.02
C LEU A 680 25.45 -14.14 -41.57
N THR A 681 26.13 -13.10 -41.08
CA THR A 681 27.48 -12.72 -41.55
C THR A 681 28.42 -12.39 -40.38
N PRO A 682 29.68 -12.91 -40.35
CA PRO A 682 30.67 -12.55 -39.33
C PRO A 682 31.18 -11.10 -39.40
N GLU A 683 30.99 -10.41 -40.53
CA GLU A 683 31.58 -9.09 -40.79
C GLU A 683 30.52 -7.99 -40.93
N LYS A 684 30.18 -7.34 -39.82
CA LYS A 684 29.84 -5.90 -39.74
C LYS A 684 29.82 -5.37 -38.29
N GLY A 685 30.81 -5.81 -37.52
CA GLY A 685 31.17 -5.24 -36.21
C GLY A 685 32.38 -4.31 -36.29
N LEU A 686 32.49 -3.50 -37.36
CA LEU A 686 33.57 -2.51 -37.49
C LEU A 686 32.96 -1.12 -37.69
N ARG A 687 33.51 -0.16 -36.94
CA ARG A 687 33.02 1.23 -36.84
C ARG A 687 32.93 1.88 -38.21
N VAL A 688 31.83 2.60 -38.45
CA VAL A 688 31.86 3.76 -39.34
C VAL A 688 32.38 4.93 -38.50
N GLU A 689 33.70 5.01 -38.35
CA GLU A 689 34.34 6.30 -38.03
C GLU A 689 34.22 7.13 -39.31
N THR A 690 33.21 8.00 -39.34
CA THR A 690 33.20 9.13 -40.25
C THR A 690 33.97 10.24 -39.56
N GLU A 691 35.23 10.41 -39.96
CA GLU A 691 35.95 11.66 -39.73
C GLU A 691 35.21 12.76 -40.48
N ASP A 692 34.54 13.65 -39.76
CA ASP A 692 34.40 15.04 -40.19
C ASP A 692 34.33 15.93 -38.95
N ASP A 693 35.42 16.67 -38.70
CA ASP A 693 35.53 17.61 -37.60
C ASP A 693 34.67 18.85 -37.88
N THR A 694 33.62 19.11 -37.10
CA THR A 694 33.23 20.50 -36.79
C THR A 694 32.39 20.61 -35.52
N GLU A 695 32.83 21.47 -34.62
CA GLU A 695 32.09 21.85 -33.41
C GLU A 695 30.79 22.61 -33.77
N ASN A 696 29.69 22.35 -33.05
CA ASN A 696 28.93 23.36 -32.27
C ASN A 696 27.56 22.87 -31.75
N GLY A 697 27.28 23.14 -30.47
CA GLY A 697 25.91 23.42 -29.97
C GLY A 697 25.06 22.24 -29.43
N PRO A 698 24.51 22.33 -28.20
CA PRO A 698 23.64 21.30 -27.62
C PRO A 698 22.14 21.64 -27.70
N SER A 699 21.31 20.74 -28.25
CA SER A 699 19.86 20.73 -28.00
C SER A 699 19.17 19.41 -28.39
N THR A 700 18.15 19.05 -27.60
CA THR A 700 17.08 18.04 -27.87
C THR A 700 17.50 16.59 -28.12
N ASP A 701 17.48 15.79 -27.04
CA ASP A 701 17.54 14.33 -27.02
C ASP A 701 16.18 13.73 -27.46
N GLU A 702 15.84 13.87 -28.75
CA GLU A 702 14.73 13.14 -29.36
C GLU A 702 15.25 11.92 -30.14
N GLY A 703 14.76 10.73 -29.79
CA GLY A 703 14.80 9.58 -30.69
C GLY A 703 16.15 8.90 -30.90
N LYS A 704 16.88 8.55 -29.82
CA LYS A 704 17.86 7.46 -29.92
C LYS A 704 17.16 6.17 -30.35
N VAL A 705 17.37 5.80 -31.61
CA VAL A 705 17.10 4.46 -32.13
C VAL A 705 17.95 3.50 -31.30
N GLU A 706 17.32 2.67 -30.46
CA GLU A 706 18.04 1.59 -29.78
C GLU A 706 18.65 0.68 -30.86
N ASP A 707 19.95 0.36 -30.73
CA ASP A 707 20.66 -0.48 -31.70
C ASP A 707 19.85 -1.77 -31.93
N PRO A 708 19.66 -2.19 -33.20
CA PRO A 708 18.87 -3.38 -33.49
C PRO A 708 19.45 -4.58 -32.72
N ILE A 709 18.60 -5.29 -31.99
CA ILE A 709 19.03 -6.46 -31.23
C ILE A 709 19.53 -7.50 -32.24
N VAL A 710 20.75 -7.98 -32.07
CA VAL A 710 21.37 -8.96 -32.96
C VAL A 710 21.66 -10.24 -32.19
N PHE A 711 21.15 -11.36 -32.69
CA PHE A 711 21.24 -12.68 -32.06
C PHE A 711 22.32 -13.58 -32.68
N SER A 712 23.07 -14.28 -31.83
CA SER A 712 24.03 -15.29 -32.28
C SER A 712 23.32 -16.53 -32.84
N LEU A 713 23.98 -17.21 -33.78
CA LEU A 713 23.47 -18.46 -34.38
C LEU A 713 23.25 -19.58 -33.32
N GLU A 714 24.09 -19.64 -32.28
CA GLU A 714 23.92 -20.59 -31.17
C GLU A 714 22.64 -20.30 -30.37
N PHE A 715 22.38 -19.03 -30.04
CA PHE A 715 21.16 -18.64 -29.32
C PHE A 715 19.91 -18.96 -30.15
N VAL A 716 19.89 -18.60 -31.44
CA VAL A 716 18.74 -18.90 -32.32
C VAL A 716 18.51 -20.41 -32.42
N SER A 717 19.55 -21.22 -32.58
CA SER A 717 19.42 -22.68 -32.59
C SER A 717 18.87 -23.24 -31.27
N THR A 718 19.35 -22.73 -30.13
CA THR A 718 18.88 -23.13 -28.79
C THR A 718 17.44 -22.72 -28.55
N MET A 719 17.04 -21.51 -28.96
CA MET A 719 15.68 -21.02 -28.85
C MET A 719 14.72 -21.85 -29.73
N VAL A 720 15.11 -22.17 -30.97
CA VAL A 720 14.34 -23.04 -31.87
C VAL A 720 14.16 -24.44 -31.27
N GLN A 721 15.20 -25.03 -30.67
CA GLN A 721 15.09 -26.32 -29.98
C GLN A 721 14.09 -26.25 -28.81
N THR A 722 14.09 -25.16 -28.06
CA THR A 722 13.14 -24.90 -26.95
C THR A 722 11.71 -24.74 -27.47
N LEU A 723 11.47 -23.90 -28.48
CA LEU A 723 10.16 -23.73 -29.13
C LEU A 723 9.64 -25.06 -29.69
N ASN A 724 10.50 -25.83 -30.36
CA ASN A 724 10.12 -27.13 -30.90
C ASN A 724 9.72 -28.13 -29.81
N LEU A 725 10.49 -28.21 -28.71
CA LEU A 725 10.13 -29.07 -27.59
C LEU A 725 8.77 -28.70 -26.98
N ILE A 726 8.49 -27.40 -26.83
CA ILE A 726 7.20 -26.89 -26.34
C ILE A 726 6.08 -27.24 -27.32
N LEU A 727 6.29 -27.04 -28.63
CA LEU A 727 5.34 -27.42 -29.68
C LEU A 727 5.02 -28.93 -29.68
N LEU A 728 5.97 -29.78 -29.32
CA LEU A 728 5.78 -31.23 -29.24
C LEU A 728 5.22 -31.74 -27.90
N THR A 729 5.24 -30.96 -26.82
CA THR A 729 4.89 -31.45 -25.46
C THR A 729 3.79 -30.67 -24.74
N ALA A 730 3.61 -29.37 -25.00
CA ALA A 730 2.63 -28.54 -24.32
C ALA A 730 1.20 -28.82 -24.80
N SER A 731 0.24 -29.02 -23.89
CA SER A 731 -1.15 -29.35 -24.25
C SER A 731 -1.87 -28.17 -24.90
N GLU A 732 -1.64 -26.96 -24.42
CA GLU A 732 -2.25 -25.71 -24.90
C GLU A 732 -1.94 -25.39 -26.38
N LEU A 733 -0.87 -25.96 -26.95
CA LEU A 733 -0.51 -25.81 -28.37
C LEU A 733 -1.27 -26.78 -29.29
N HIS A 734 -2.29 -27.51 -28.80
CA HIS A 734 -3.07 -28.44 -29.62
C HIS A 734 -3.73 -27.75 -30.83
N GLY A 735 -4.29 -26.56 -30.65
CA GLY A 735 -4.88 -25.78 -31.77
C GLY A 735 -3.86 -25.46 -32.86
N LEU A 736 -2.65 -25.03 -32.47
CA LEU A 736 -1.56 -24.74 -33.39
C LEU A 736 -1.10 -25.99 -34.16
N ARG A 737 -0.99 -27.15 -33.48
CA ARG A 737 -0.67 -28.43 -34.14
C ARG A 737 -1.73 -28.85 -35.17
N VAL A 738 -3.01 -28.64 -34.89
CA VAL A 738 -4.13 -28.93 -35.81
C VAL A 738 -4.17 -27.94 -36.97
N LEU A 739 -3.72 -26.69 -36.79
CA LEU A 739 -3.58 -25.73 -37.89
C LEU A 739 -2.42 -26.13 -38.81
N LEU A 740 -1.28 -26.54 -38.24
CA LEU A 740 -0.10 -26.97 -38.98
C LEU A 740 -0.31 -28.22 -39.84
N SER A 741 -1.10 -29.22 -39.40
CA SER A 741 -1.34 -30.41 -40.23
C SER A 741 -2.13 -30.09 -41.51
N LYS A 742 -2.99 -29.05 -41.46
CA LYS A 742 -3.82 -28.64 -42.60
C LYS A 742 -3.03 -28.10 -43.79
N ALA A 743 -1.79 -27.67 -43.60
CA ALA A 743 -0.93 -27.19 -44.68
C ALA A 743 -0.71 -28.27 -45.76
N PHE A 744 -0.62 -29.55 -45.36
CA PHE A 744 -0.35 -30.69 -46.26
C PHE A 744 -1.48 -31.73 -46.34
N ASP A 745 -2.53 -31.66 -45.49
CA ASP A 745 -3.71 -32.55 -45.48
C ASP A 745 -4.66 -32.38 -46.71
N ARG A 746 -4.14 -32.12 -47.92
CA ARG A 746 -4.94 -31.87 -49.15
C ARG A 746 -5.48 -33.16 -49.81
N SER A 747 -5.96 -34.11 -49.01
CA SER A 747 -6.59 -35.34 -49.50
C SER A 747 -8.11 -35.17 -49.71
N THR A 748 -8.54 -35.44 -50.95
CA THR A 748 -9.93 -35.72 -51.40
C THR A 748 -11.02 -34.65 -51.25
N SER A 749 -11.20 -33.81 -52.28
CA SER A 749 -12.52 -33.60 -52.94
C SER A 749 -12.35 -32.81 -54.25
N ASP A 750 -13.32 -32.96 -55.17
CA ASP A 750 -13.22 -32.54 -56.58
C ASP A 750 -12.74 -31.10 -56.85
N GLY A 751 -12.09 -30.97 -57.99
CA GLY A 751 -11.48 -29.72 -58.47
C GLY A 751 -12.49 -28.65 -58.90
N ASN A 752 -13.16 -28.02 -57.94
CA ASN A 752 -13.54 -26.61 -58.03
C ASN A 752 -13.81 -26.02 -56.64
N LYS A 753 -12.75 -25.79 -55.86
CA LYS A 753 -12.85 -25.11 -54.56
C LYS A 753 -12.01 -23.84 -54.59
N VAL A 754 -12.69 -22.70 -54.45
CA VAL A 754 -12.07 -21.41 -54.15
C VAL A 754 -11.20 -21.57 -52.91
N ILE A 755 -9.93 -21.20 -53.00
CA ILE A 755 -9.00 -21.16 -51.86
C ILE A 755 -9.68 -20.32 -50.78
N LYS A 756 -10.00 -20.92 -49.62
CA LYS A 756 -10.53 -20.12 -48.53
C LYS A 756 -9.40 -19.27 -47.98
N LYS A 757 -9.73 -18.06 -47.51
CA LYS A 757 -8.77 -17.17 -46.85
C LYS A 757 -8.10 -17.83 -45.61
N GLU A 758 -8.78 -18.83 -45.04
CA GLU A 758 -8.31 -19.69 -43.96
C GLU A 758 -7.17 -20.65 -44.38
N ASP A 759 -7.16 -21.14 -45.64
CA ASP A 759 -6.19 -22.13 -46.12
C ASP A 759 -4.80 -21.48 -46.34
N GLY A 760 -4.77 -20.25 -46.85
CA GLY A 760 -3.52 -19.50 -47.04
C GLY A 760 -2.80 -19.11 -45.75
N ASN A 761 -3.53 -19.03 -44.63
CA ASN A 761 -2.96 -18.72 -43.31
C ASN A 761 -2.13 -19.90 -42.76
N ALA A 762 -2.59 -21.14 -42.99
CA ALA A 762 -1.85 -22.34 -42.57
C ALA A 762 -0.55 -22.55 -43.38
N ASP A 763 -0.57 -22.18 -44.66
CA ASP A 763 0.62 -22.26 -45.53
C ASP A 763 1.69 -21.24 -45.13
N ASP A 764 1.32 -19.98 -44.91
CA ASP A 764 2.25 -18.91 -44.50
C ASP A 764 2.83 -19.15 -43.10
N LEU A 765 2.00 -19.65 -42.18
CA LEU A 765 2.43 -20.12 -40.86
C LEU A 765 3.48 -21.24 -40.97
N PHE A 766 3.22 -22.27 -41.79
CA PHE A 766 4.18 -23.35 -41.96
C PHE A 766 5.49 -22.84 -42.57
N ASP A 767 5.43 -22.03 -43.62
CA ASP A 767 6.61 -21.52 -44.31
C ASP A 767 7.46 -20.60 -43.41
N THR A 768 6.83 -19.76 -42.60
CA THR A 768 7.51 -18.85 -41.66
C THR A 768 8.16 -19.60 -40.51
N LEU A 769 7.45 -20.55 -39.90
CA LEU A 769 8.05 -21.41 -38.87
C LEU A 769 9.15 -22.30 -39.44
N PHE A 770 8.97 -22.90 -40.62
CA PHE A 770 9.99 -23.74 -41.28
C PHE A 770 11.29 -22.96 -41.49
N LYS A 771 11.21 -21.73 -42.04
CA LYS A 771 12.39 -20.88 -42.29
C LYS A 771 13.20 -20.59 -41.02
N CYS A 772 12.54 -20.39 -39.89
CA CYS A 772 13.18 -20.23 -38.59
C CYS A 772 13.67 -21.58 -38.04
N TRP A 773 12.90 -22.66 -38.19
CA TRP A 773 13.24 -23.99 -37.66
C TRP A 773 14.53 -24.54 -38.28
N CYS A 774 14.85 -24.16 -39.52
CA CYS A 774 16.09 -24.50 -40.21
C CYS A 774 17.38 -24.22 -39.41
N HIS A 775 17.34 -23.34 -38.40
CA HIS A 775 18.46 -23.14 -37.48
C HIS A 775 18.72 -24.34 -36.53
N SER A 776 17.87 -25.37 -36.54
CA SER A 776 18.08 -26.68 -35.90
C SER A 776 17.57 -27.82 -36.80
N PRO A 777 18.46 -28.69 -37.34
CA PRO A 777 18.07 -29.77 -38.25
C PRO A 777 17.04 -30.74 -37.68
N VAL A 778 17.26 -31.23 -36.46
CA VAL A 778 16.38 -32.23 -35.84
C VAL A 778 15.02 -31.61 -35.49
N ALA A 779 15.00 -30.34 -35.09
CA ALA A 779 13.75 -29.60 -34.90
C ALA A 779 12.99 -29.47 -36.23
N THR A 780 13.64 -29.03 -37.30
CA THR A 780 13.05 -28.91 -38.65
C THR A 780 12.41 -30.21 -39.10
N PHE A 781 13.15 -31.33 -38.99
CA PHE A 781 12.65 -32.64 -39.37
C PHE A 781 11.44 -33.07 -38.51
N SER A 782 11.51 -32.90 -37.18
CA SER A 782 10.39 -33.22 -36.29
C SER A 782 9.13 -32.37 -36.55
N PHE A 783 9.33 -31.11 -36.96
CA PHE A 783 8.27 -30.20 -37.36
C PHE A 783 7.62 -30.64 -38.69
N CYS A 784 8.41 -31.12 -39.66
CA CYS A 784 7.88 -31.71 -40.89
C CYS A 784 7.03 -32.96 -40.62
N LEU A 785 7.50 -33.85 -39.72
CA LEU A 785 6.72 -35.02 -39.29
C LEU A 785 5.40 -34.63 -38.62
N LEU A 786 5.42 -33.59 -37.77
CA LEU A 786 4.24 -33.07 -37.07
C LEU A 786 3.21 -32.44 -38.03
N ALA A 787 3.68 -31.68 -39.02
CA ALA A 787 2.87 -31.02 -40.03
C ALA A 787 2.48 -31.93 -41.21
N ARG A 788 2.88 -33.21 -41.18
CA ARG A 788 2.64 -34.24 -42.23
C ARG A 788 3.32 -33.94 -43.58
N ALA A 789 4.36 -33.12 -43.58
CA ALA A 789 5.20 -32.82 -44.75
C ALA A 789 6.21 -33.96 -45.01
N TYR A 790 5.73 -35.18 -45.28
CA TYR A 790 6.58 -36.38 -45.31
C TYR A 790 7.61 -36.43 -46.44
N GLU A 791 7.31 -35.83 -47.60
CA GLU A 791 8.28 -35.72 -48.71
C GLU A 791 9.45 -34.81 -48.31
N VAL A 792 9.16 -33.64 -47.74
CA VAL A 792 10.17 -32.71 -47.19
C VAL A 792 10.98 -33.38 -46.08
N ALA A 793 10.32 -34.14 -45.20
CA ALA A 793 10.98 -34.89 -44.14
C ALA A 793 11.97 -35.93 -44.69
N PHE A 794 11.60 -36.65 -45.76
CA PHE A 794 12.48 -37.64 -46.40
C PHE A 794 13.72 -36.99 -47.02
N ASP A 795 13.55 -35.91 -47.78
CA ASP A 795 14.66 -35.17 -48.38
C ASP A 795 15.60 -34.56 -47.31
N LEU A 796 15.05 -34.06 -46.19
CA LEU A 796 15.84 -33.57 -45.05
C LEU A 796 16.71 -34.67 -44.43
N VAL A 797 16.20 -35.90 -44.29
CA VAL A 797 16.98 -37.03 -43.72
C VAL A 797 18.13 -37.44 -44.66
N GLN A 798 17.95 -37.36 -45.97
CA GLN A 798 19.06 -37.56 -46.90
C GLN A 798 20.16 -36.51 -46.69
N LYS A 799 19.77 -35.24 -46.52
CA LYS A 799 20.68 -34.12 -46.23
C LYS A 799 21.39 -34.20 -44.88
N PHE A 800 20.85 -34.94 -43.90
CA PHE A 800 21.54 -35.15 -42.62
C PHE A 800 22.90 -35.84 -42.75
N SER A 801 23.12 -36.61 -43.83
CA SER A 801 24.43 -37.21 -44.15
C SER A 801 25.54 -36.18 -44.46
N GLU A 802 25.17 -34.96 -44.84
CA GLU A 802 26.09 -33.85 -45.10
C GLU A 802 26.39 -33.00 -43.84
N LEU A 803 25.76 -33.32 -42.71
CA LEU A 803 25.90 -32.56 -41.47
C LEU A 803 26.95 -33.17 -40.55
N ASP A 804 27.67 -32.31 -39.82
CA ASP A 804 28.65 -32.76 -38.83
C ASP A 804 27.93 -33.43 -37.65
N VAL A 805 27.99 -34.77 -37.58
CA VAL A 805 27.33 -35.57 -36.54
C VAL A 805 28.02 -35.35 -35.19
N SER A 806 27.43 -34.47 -34.37
CA SER A 806 27.89 -34.19 -33.01
C SER A 806 27.13 -35.02 -31.97
N VAL A 807 27.68 -35.14 -30.76
CA VAL A 807 27.00 -35.78 -29.62
C VAL A 807 25.64 -35.11 -29.35
N GLY A 808 25.60 -33.77 -29.36
CA GLY A 808 24.35 -33.02 -29.19
C GLY A 808 23.30 -33.29 -30.29
N PHE A 809 23.74 -33.48 -31.53
CA PHE A 809 22.86 -33.87 -32.65
C PHE A 809 22.28 -35.27 -32.44
N LEU A 810 23.10 -36.25 -32.04
CA LEU A 810 22.64 -37.61 -31.73
C LEU A 810 21.67 -37.62 -30.53
N MET A 811 21.95 -36.87 -29.46
CA MET A 811 21.04 -36.72 -28.31
C MET A 811 19.69 -36.11 -28.71
N GLN A 812 19.67 -35.18 -29.68
CA GLN A 812 18.42 -34.63 -30.20
C GLN A 812 17.61 -35.68 -30.99
N ILE A 813 18.26 -36.52 -31.81
CA ILE A 813 17.58 -37.60 -32.54
C ILE A 813 17.04 -38.67 -31.56
N ASP A 814 17.84 -39.07 -30.57
CA ASP A 814 17.42 -40.03 -29.54
C ASP A 814 16.17 -39.52 -28.80
N LYS A 815 16.19 -38.26 -28.34
CA LYS A 815 15.03 -37.58 -27.73
C LYS A 815 13.83 -37.47 -28.68
N LEU A 816 14.05 -37.21 -29.98
CA LEU A 816 12.97 -37.19 -30.96
C LEU A 816 12.30 -38.55 -31.09
N VAL A 817 13.06 -39.64 -31.17
CA VAL A 817 12.51 -40.99 -31.26
C VAL A 817 11.68 -41.34 -30.03
N GLN A 818 12.15 -40.99 -28.83
CA GLN A 818 11.34 -41.12 -27.61
C GLN A 818 10.03 -40.31 -27.70
N LEU A 819 10.07 -39.11 -28.29
CA LEU A 819 8.87 -38.29 -28.53
C LEU A 819 7.93 -38.86 -29.60
N LEU A 820 8.39 -39.64 -30.59
CA LEU A 820 7.51 -40.31 -31.56
C LEU A 820 6.53 -41.29 -30.90
N GLU A 821 6.89 -41.84 -29.73
CA GLU A 821 6.01 -42.69 -28.93
C GLU A 821 5.03 -41.89 -28.03
N SER A 822 5.16 -40.56 -27.97
CA SER A 822 4.25 -39.68 -27.22
C SER A 822 2.86 -39.54 -27.88
N PRO A 823 1.82 -39.11 -27.12
CA PRO A 823 0.47 -38.92 -27.66
C PRO A 823 0.39 -37.97 -28.87
N VAL A 824 1.30 -37.00 -28.99
CA VAL A 824 1.29 -36.01 -30.08
C VAL A 824 1.53 -36.65 -31.45
N PHE A 825 2.34 -37.72 -31.51
CA PHE A 825 2.63 -38.48 -32.73
C PHE A 825 1.79 -39.77 -32.88
N VAL A 826 0.64 -39.88 -32.20
CA VAL A 826 -0.31 -41.00 -32.45
C VAL A 826 -0.75 -41.05 -33.91
N HIS A 827 -1.00 -39.88 -34.54
CA HIS A 827 -1.40 -39.82 -35.95
C HIS A 827 -0.34 -40.48 -36.86
N LEU A 828 0.94 -40.14 -36.67
CA LEU A 828 2.07 -40.71 -37.41
C LEU A 828 2.15 -42.24 -37.22
N ARG A 829 2.02 -42.72 -35.99
CA ARG A 829 2.04 -44.16 -35.69
C ARG A 829 0.85 -44.93 -36.29
N LEU A 830 -0.31 -44.30 -36.43
CA LEU A 830 -1.46 -44.88 -37.13
C LEU A 830 -1.27 -44.84 -38.65
N GLN A 831 -0.65 -43.79 -39.21
CA GLN A 831 -0.36 -43.69 -40.65
C GLN A 831 0.69 -44.70 -41.10
N LEU A 832 1.59 -45.13 -40.22
CA LEU A 832 2.51 -46.26 -40.48
C LEU A 832 1.79 -47.61 -40.72
N LEU A 833 0.50 -47.76 -40.40
CA LEU A 833 -0.28 -48.96 -40.72
C LEU A 833 -0.62 -49.05 -42.22
N ASP A 834 -0.73 -47.91 -42.89
CA ASP A 834 -1.07 -47.81 -44.31
C ASP A 834 0.21 -47.85 -45.17
N VAL A 835 0.79 -49.05 -45.23
CA VAL A 835 2.06 -49.34 -45.93
C VAL A 835 1.91 -49.32 -47.46
N GLU A 836 0.67 -49.37 -47.97
CA GLU A 836 0.37 -49.37 -49.41
C GLU A 836 0.22 -47.96 -50.00
N SER A 837 -0.19 -46.97 -49.20
CA SER A 837 -0.36 -45.60 -49.68
C SER A 837 0.96 -44.97 -50.14
N PRO A 838 1.05 -44.50 -51.40
CA PRO A 838 2.26 -43.86 -51.90
C PRO A 838 2.61 -42.57 -51.16
N HIS A 839 1.64 -41.97 -50.46
CA HIS A 839 1.84 -40.77 -49.64
C HIS A 839 2.51 -41.05 -48.28
N HIS A 840 2.46 -42.29 -47.78
CA HIS A 840 3.10 -42.70 -46.52
C HIS A 840 4.45 -43.42 -46.73
N ALA A 841 4.78 -43.81 -47.97
CA ALA A 841 6.12 -44.33 -48.29
C ALA A 841 7.29 -43.37 -47.92
N PRO A 842 7.19 -42.03 -48.07
CA PRO A 842 8.22 -41.09 -47.61
C PRO A 842 8.37 -41.08 -46.09
N LEU A 843 7.27 -41.22 -45.33
CA LEU A 843 7.29 -41.33 -43.87
C LEU A 843 8.06 -42.57 -43.43
N LEU A 844 7.75 -43.74 -44.00
CA LEU A 844 8.44 -44.99 -43.68
C LEU A 844 9.95 -44.89 -43.98
N LYS A 845 10.31 -44.34 -45.15
CA LYS A 845 11.71 -44.09 -45.51
C LYS A 845 12.41 -43.10 -44.57
N SER A 846 11.72 -42.06 -44.12
CA SER A 846 12.25 -41.08 -43.15
C SER A 846 12.58 -41.74 -41.82
N CYS A 847 11.69 -42.60 -41.31
CA CYS A 847 11.92 -43.36 -40.09
C CYS A 847 13.10 -44.33 -40.22
N TYR A 848 13.23 -45.06 -41.35
CA TYR A 848 14.41 -45.89 -41.61
C TYR A 848 15.70 -45.08 -41.75
N GLY A 849 15.64 -43.89 -42.38
CA GLY A 849 16.80 -43.01 -42.49
C GLY A 849 17.27 -42.49 -41.12
N LEU A 850 16.36 -42.13 -40.22
CA LEU A 850 16.71 -41.86 -38.81
C LEU A 850 17.33 -43.07 -38.12
N LEU A 851 16.78 -44.27 -38.33
CA LEU A 851 17.30 -45.50 -37.73
C LEU A 851 18.76 -45.75 -38.16
N MET A 852 19.14 -45.42 -39.40
CA MET A 852 20.50 -45.55 -39.91
C MET A 852 21.47 -44.46 -39.42
N LEU A 853 20.97 -43.36 -38.84
CA LEU A 853 21.78 -42.29 -38.25
C LEU A 853 22.03 -42.50 -36.74
N LEU A 854 21.25 -43.36 -36.09
CA LEU A 854 21.38 -43.64 -34.66
C LEU A 854 22.49 -44.67 -34.38
N PRO A 855 23.28 -44.49 -33.30
CA PRO A 855 24.04 -45.60 -32.71
C PRO A 855 23.07 -46.65 -32.15
N GLN A 856 23.58 -47.81 -31.72
CA GLN A 856 22.76 -48.88 -31.12
C GLN A 856 22.28 -48.54 -29.68
N SER A 857 21.66 -47.37 -29.49
CA SER A 857 21.03 -46.92 -28.24
C SER A 857 19.63 -47.53 -28.06
N ASP A 858 18.98 -47.23 -26.93
CA ASP A 858 17.60 -47.64 -26.69
C ASP A 858 16.60 -46.95 -27.64
N ALA A 859 16.90 -45.75 -28.14
CA ALA A 859 16.10 -45.15 -29.22
C ALA A 859 16.19 -45.97 -30.52
N PHE A 860 17.39 -46.45 -30.90
CA PHE A 860 17.52 -47.34 -32.05
C PHE A 860 16.65 -48.60 -31.87
N ARG A 861 16.71 -49.24 -30.70
CA ARG A 861 15.88 -50.42 -30.38
C ARG A 861 14.40 -50.10 -30.48
N SER A 862 13.95 -49.03 -29.81
CA SER A 862 12.54 -48.61 -29.81
C SER A 862 11.99 -48.33 -31.21
N LEU A 863 12.75 -47.61 -32.05
CA LEU A 863 12.36 -47.35 -33.44
C LEU A 863 12.43 -48.60 -34.32
N ASN A 864 13.45 -49.44 -34.14
CA ASN A 864 13.57 -50.71 -34.85
C ASN A 864 12.40 -51.64 -34.56
N ASP A 865 11.99 -51.79 -33.30
CA ASP A 865 10.91 -52.69 -32.89
C ASP A 865 9.56 -52.18 -33.43
N ARG A 866 9.34 -50.85 -33.43
CA ARG A 866 8.19 -50.21 -34.06
C ARG A 866 8.13 -50.49 -35.56
N LEU A 867 9.23 -50.29 -36.28
CA LEU A 867 9.32 -50.52 -37.73
C LEU A 867 9.23 -52.01 -38.09
N THR A 868 9.84 -52.89 -37.29
CA THR A 868 9.73 -54.35 -37.45
C THR A 868 8.28 -54.81 -37.29
N THR A 869 7.53 -54.23 -36.36
CA THR A 869 6.09 -54.49 -36.20
C THR A 869 5.30 -54.12 -37.46
N VAL A 870 5.63 -53.00 -38.11
CA VAL A 870 5.01 -52.54 -39.36
C VAL A 870 5.37 -53.44 -40.56
N CYS A 871 6.63 -53.88 -40.65
CA CYS A 871 7.04 -54.87 -41.66
C CYS A 871 6.32 -56.22 -41.47
N ASN A 872 6.29 -56.73 -40.24
CA ASN A 872 5.57 -57.95 -39.92
C ASN A 872 4.07 -57.84 -40.26
N LEU A 873 3.45 -56.68 -40.07
CA LEU A 873 2.06 -56.44 -40.51
C LEU A 873 1.92 -56.57 -42.04
N ARG A 874 2.80 -55.93 -42.81
CA ARG A 874 2.80 -56.01 -44.28
C ARG A 874 2.94 -57.44 -44.77
N ASP A 875 3.87 -58.20 -44.20
CA ASP A 875 4.15 -59.58 -44.59
C ASP A 875 2.98 -60.51 -44.20
N ASN A 876 2.37 -60.31 -43.03
CA ASN A 876 1.18 -61.05 -42.58
C ASN A 876 -0.08 -60.74 -43.39
N LEU A 877 -0.20 -59.53 -43.95
CA LEU A 877 -1.29 -59.16 -44.87
C LEU A 877 -1.10 -59.78 -46.28
N GLY A 878 0.01 -60.48 -46.54
CA GLY A 878 0.26 -61.17 -47.81
C GLY A 878 0.43 -60.22 -49.00
N ILE A 879 0.77 -58.95 -48.74
CA ILE A 879 0.86 -57.91 -49.76
C ILE A 879 2.03 -58.22 -50.69
N PRO A 880 1.80 -58.55 -51.98
CA PRO A 880 2.89 -58.88 -52.89
C PRO A 880 3.81 -57.66 -53.06
N PRO A 881 5.12 -57.85 -53.30
CA PRO A 881 6.00 -56.74 -53.63
C PRO A 881 5.47 -56.07 -54.90
N VAL A 882 5.03 -54.83 -54.79
CA VAL A 882 4.47 -54.06 -55.91
C VAL A 882 5.50 -54.05 -57.03
N SER A 883 5.23 -54.79 -58.10
CA SER A 883 6.01 -54.73 -59.31
C SER A 883 5.96 -53.28 -59.80
N LEU A 884 7.12 -52.66 -60.00
CA LEU A 884 7.30 -51.31 -60.52
C LEU A 884 6.83 -51.23 -61.98
N SER A 885 5.54 -51.44 -62.22
CA SER A 885 4.89 -50.97 -63.42
C SER A 885 4.97 -49.45 -63.39
N ARG A 886 5.58 -48.89 -64.44
CA ARG A 886 5.86 -47.48 -64.61
C ARG A 886 4.55 -46.73 -64.85
N SER A 887 3.74 -46.59 -63.80
CA SER A 887 2.63 -45.64 -63.79
C SER A 887 3.22 -44.25 -64.03
N LYS A 888 2.48 -43.44 -64.79
CA LYS A 888 2.95 -42.12 -65.21
C LYS A 888 3.28 -41.31 -63.96
N SER A 889 4.35 -40.51 -64.06
CA SER A 889 4.82 -39.54 -63.06
C SER A 889 3.69 -39.06 -62.15
N PRO A 890 3.87 -39.04 -60.81
CA PRO A 890 2.92 -38.33 -59.95
C PRO A 890 2.73 -36.95 -60.57
N LYS A 891 1.48 -36.58 -60.86
CA LYS A 891 1.18 -35.23 -61.34
C LYS A 891 1.84 -34.28 -60.36
N PRO A 892 2.63 -33.29 -60.80
CA PRO A 892 3.20 -32.34 -59.86
C PRO A 892 2.05 -31.69 -59.11
N GLY A 893 1.90 -32.06 -57.83
CA GLY A 893 1.18 -31.25 -56.89
C GLY A 893 1.85 -29.88 -56.87
N ILE A 894 1.08 -28.86 -56.53
CA ILE A 894 1.51 -27.45 -56.55
C ILE A 894 2.62 -27.18 -55.49
N ASP A 895 3.04 -28.22 -54.75
CA ASP A 895 4.06 -28.20 -53.71
C ASP A 895 5.50 -28.49 -54.18
N ALA A 896 5.76 -28.95 -55.41
CA ALA A 896 7.13 -29.32 -55.81
C ALA A 896 8.09 -28.10 -55.84
N GLU A 897 7.61 -26.93 -56.28
CA GLU A 897 8.36 -25.67 -56.27
C GLU A 897 8.53 -25.12 -54.84
N ARG A 898 7.48 -25.24 -54.01
CA ARG A 898 7.51 -24.89 -52.59
C ARG A 898 8.52 -25.76 -51.82
N GLN A 899 8.49 -27.08 -52.02
CA GLN A 899 9.45 -28.04 -51.45
C GLN A 899 10.89 -27.71 -51.85
N ALA A 900 11.13 -27.40 -53.13
CA ALA A 900 12.46 -26.97 -53.59
C ALA A 900 12.91 -25.66 -52.92
N ALA A 901 12.02 -24.68 -52.75
CA ALA A 901 12.32 -23.42 -52.05
C ALA A 901 12.63 -23.63 -50.56
N LEU A 902 11.83 -24.46 -49.87
CA LEU A 902 12.04 -24.83 -48.46
C LEU A 902 13.39 -25.52 -48.25
N LEU A 903 13.73 -26.51 -49.08
CA LEU A 903 15.01 -27.23 -49.00
C LEU A 903 16.21 -26.34 -49.36
N SER A 904 16.06 -25.43 -50.32
CA SER A 904 17.09 -24.44 -50.68
C SER A 904 17.38 -23.45 -49.52
N HIS A 905 16.33 -23.03 -48.79
CA HIS A 905 16.48 -22.23 -47.57
C HIS A 905 17.18 -23.03 -46.46
N PHE A 906 16.82 -24.29 -46.25
CA PHE A 906 17.49 -25.17 -45.29
C PHE A 906 19.00 -25.28 -45.57
N ASP A 907 19.39 -25.58 -46.82
CA ASP A 907 20.81 -25.65 -47.22
C ASP A 907 21.55 -24.32 -46.99
N THR A 908 20.87 -23.20 -47.24
CA THR A 908 21.39 -21.85 -47.02
C THR A 908 21.69 -21.60 -45.54
N ILE A 909 20.74 -21.91 -44.65
CA ILE A 909 20.89 -21.75 -43.19
C ILE A 909 21.96 -22.72 -42.64
N MET A 910 21.98 -23.97 -43.09
CA MET A 910 23.04 -24.92 -42.69
C MET A 910 24.42 -24.49 -43.19
N GLY A 911 24.50 -23.85 -44.36
CA GLY A 911 25.71 -23.19 -44.85
C GLY A 911 26.22 -22.09 -43.91
N TYR A 912 25.34 -21.26 -43.34
CA TYR A 912 25.72 -20.25 -42.35
C TYR A 912 26.24 -20.88 -41.05
N HIS A 913 25.55 -21.88 -40.51
CA HIS A 913 26.00 -22.61 -39.31
C HIS A 913 27.32 -23.38 -39.52
N ARG A 914 27.55 -23.93 -40.72
CA ARG A 914 28.83 -24.58 -41.08
C ARG A 914 29.97 -23.55 -41.17
N ARG A 915 29.71 -22.35 -41.73
CA ARG A 915 30.68 -21.24 -41.75
C ARG A 915 31.02 -20.74 -40.35
N ALA A 916 30.03 -20.41 -39.53
CA ALA A 916 30.24 -19.85 -38.19
C ALA A 916 31.04 -20.80 -37.28
N ARG A 917 30.73 -22.11 -37.29
CA ARG A 917 31.50 -23.12 -36.55
C ARG A 917 32.96 -23.22 -37.03
N ARG A 918 33.22 -22.99 -38.32
CA ARG A 918 34.58 -22.97 -38.88
C ARG A 918 35.38 -21.74 -38.45
N THR A 919 34.73 -20.57 -38.35
CA THR A 919 35.38 -19.32 -37.89
C THR A 919 35.80 -19.40 -36.42
N LEU A 920 34.95 -19.94 -35.55
CA LEU A 920 35.28 -20.15 -34.14
C LEU A 920 36.53 -21.04 -33.97
N LEU A 921 36.64 -22.10 -34.77
CA LEU A 921 37.81 -22.99 -34.78
C LEU A 921 39.09 -22.35 -35.34
N THR A 922 39.01 -21.20 -36.02
CA THR A 922 40.18 -20.47 -36.52
C THR A 922 40.66 -19.37 -35.57
N ASP A 923 39.77 -18.71 -34.84
CA ASP A 923 40.15 -17.64 -33.90
C ASP A 923 40.92 -18.18 -32.67
N ASP A 924 40.56 -19.37 -32.18
CA ASP A 924 41.28 -20.08 -31.10
C ASP A 924 42.75 -20.42 -31.46
N VAL A 925 43.12 -20.37 -32.75
CA VAL A 925 44.47 -20.70 -33.24
C VAL A 925 45.40 -19.47 -33.29
N VAL A 926 44.85 -18.25 -33.24
CA VAL A 926 45.60 -16.99 -33.52
C VAL A 926 45.86 -16.13 -32.27
N ALA A 927 45.33 -16.51 -31.10
CA ALA A 927 45.61 -15.79 -29.85
C ALA A 927 47.12 -15.78 -29.50
N PRO A 928 47.74 -14.60 -29.24
CA PRO A 928 49.18 -14.52 -28.98
C PRO A 928 49.53 -15.16 -27.63
N ARG A 929 50.48 -16.10 -27.65
CA ARG A 929 50.96 -16.82 -26.46
C ARG A 929 51.43 -15.84 -25.39
N ARG A 930 50.74 -15.78 -24.24
CA ARG A 930 51.27 -15.15 -23.02
C ARG A 930 52.57 -15.87 -22.62
N PRO A 931 53.63 -15.14 -22.19
CA PRO A 931 54.82 -15.76 -21.65
C PRO A 931 54.50 -16.48 -20.33
N PRO A 932 55.18 -17.59 -20.00
CA PRO A 932 54.91 -18.34 -18.78
C PRO A 932 55.31 -17.54 -17.53
N PRO A 933 54.50 -17.53 -16.46
CA PRO A 933 54.92 -16.96 -15.19
C PRO A 933 56.02 -17.83 -14.56
N SER A 934 57.04 -17.16 -14.00
CA SER A 934 58.19 -17.78 -13.37
C SER A 934 57.80 -18.67 -12.18
N VAL A 935 58.42 -19.85 -12.10
CA VAL A 935 58.31 -20.78 -10.96
C VAL A 935 58.61 -20.06 -9.64
N LYS A 936 57.67 -20.14 -8.69
CA LYS A 936 57.95 -19.98 -7.25
C LYS A 936 57.39 -21.18 -6.50
N SER A 937 58.29 -21.90 -5.85
CA SER A 937 58.00 -22.98 -4.90
C SER A 937 57.32 -22.45 -3.64
N GLY A 938 56.26 -23.12 -3.18
CA GLY A 938 55.61 -22.86 -1.90
C GLY A 938 54.53 -23.91 -1.61
N SER A 939 54.61 -24.57 -0.45
CA SER A 939 53.79 -25.72 -0.08
C SER A 939 52.36 -25.38 0.34
N HIS A 940 51.41 -26.30 0.13
CA HIS A 940 50.51 -26.72 1.22
C HIS A 940 49.95 -28.14 1.01
N TYR A 941 49.90 -28.91 2.10
CA TYR A 941 49.22 -30.20 2.21
C TYR A 941 47.72 -30.00 2.50
N ALA A 942 46.83 -30.83 1.93
CA ALA A 942 45.89 -31.70 2.66
C ALA A 942 44.82 -32.33 1.73
N ASN A 943 44.69 -33.66 1.83
CA ASN A 943 43.49 -34.53 1.78
C ASN A 943 42.26 -34.14 0.90
N GLY A 944 41.63 -35.02 0.13
CA GLY A 944 41.92 -36.44 -0.13
C GLY A 944 40.68 -37.21 -0.63
N GLU A 945 40.79 -37.79 -1.84
CA GLU A 945 40.02 -38.94 -2.41
C GLU A 945 38.46 -38.89 -2.56
N PRO A 946 37.87 -39.72 -3.44
CA PRO A 946 38.40 -40.22 -4.72
C PRO A 946 37.42 -40.09 -5.93
N THR A 947 38.02 -40.09 -7.12
CA THR A 947 37.35 -40.14 -8.43
C THR A 947 36.73 -41.52 -8.69
N ILE A 948 35.49 -41.57 -9.18
CA ILE A 948 34.96 -42.76 -9.89
C ILE A 948 35.30 -42.62 -11.38
N MET A 949 35.97 -43.63 -11.94
CA MET A 949 36.15 -43.77 -13.37
C MET A 949 34.83 -44.22 -14.03
N GLU A 950 34.44 -43.59 -15.12
CA GLU A 950 33.71 -44.30 -16.18
C GLU A 950 34.54 -44.29 -17.47
N THR A 951 34.69 -45.48 -18.03
CA THR A 951 35.50 -45.78 -19.19
C THR A 951 34.64 -46.05 -20.41
N ARG A 952 34.96 -45.36 -21.51
CA ARG A 952 34.70 -45.72 -22.92
C ARG A 952 33.25 -45.82 -23.41
#